data_AF-A0A958YHF5-F1
#
_entry.id   AF-A0A958YHF5-F1
#
_cell.length_a   1.000
_cell.length_b   1.000
_cell.length_c   1.000
_cell.angle_alpha   90.00
_cell.angle_beta   90.00
_cell.angle_gamma   90.00
#
_symmetry.space_group_name_H-M   'P 1'
#
loop_
_entity.id
_entity.type
_entity.pdbx_description
1 polymer ?
#
loop_
_entity_poly.entity_id
_entity_poly.type
_entity_poly.pdbx_seq_one_letter_code
_entity_poly.pdbx_strand_id
1 'polypeptide(L)'
;MKEPLYILGTGLSHNGSCVLLKNGEIVFAIEKERLTRIKHDGGNDTDAIRYCLDAEGITLDEVSLVVQCANFEIPKPDYFQGKRLFSEKGNPPVITISHHLAHAYSAVGTSPFDACGVMVIDGCGSPLDQFLQLHPNAAKSISKSILEFPEMQCEKDSFYHFDGQKMQLLWKDFSVMSPYQEHELSLPTTKHSIGGFYAAMSHYVFGNMEDAGKLMGLAPYGTSGAFFGNVFEFNSDGRLMVADDWKAQFDKPSKGKEDFYADFQYYANVARWAQEQVEQAVLKCFEIRLKDFPIKNVCYSGGVALNAVANAKLVRSNLADAWYFEPAAADNGLALGCAFYGWLEYFNKPKKPHDGSTCFGREYSKKAIELALNELPSNTFNCHQYLEDSDLLKETATLLKAGKTVGWFQSGCEFGPRALGRRSILADPRKQGMKSHINARIKFREDFRPFAPSVLEEFAEEFFESGRKSPYMILVDRTKKDYAQPLANVTHVDGTARVQTVTKKWNPRYYALIQEFQHQSGLPVLLNTSFNKKGMPIVETPKEALKLFLETDLDALVLDSNLITKKKTATQSDVLEKILKFLDEIGVEVVSAPLKDPCVLPGLALQGNKIVMDAAKMLYPGDLLHEAGHLAVTSAAERHLIGTDLMDLSWPSDGDEIAAIAWSYAALRALHLPAEVVFHPNGYKDQSEWIINQFNNDNFIGVSLLQWMGLCDARDYPTMIKWLR
;
A
#
# COMPACT_ATOMS: atom_id res chain seq x y z
N MET A 1 -22.92 32.63 18.80
CA MET A 1 -22.14 31.41 19.13
C MET A 1 -20.70 31.84 19.36
N LYS A 2 -19.96 31.22 20.29
CA LYS A 2 -18.51 31.50 20.40
C LYS A 2 -17.82 31.05 19.10
N GLU A 3 -16.88 31.82 18.61
CA GLU A 3 -16.06 31.43 17.46
C GLU A 3 -15.35 30.10 17.74
N PRO A 4 -15.27 29.19 16.76
CA PRO A 4 -14.59 27.91 16.93
C PRO A 4 -13.09 28.11 17.20
N LEU A 5 -12.54 27.33 18.14
CA LEU A 5 -11.10 27.29 18.37
C LEU A 5 -10.47 26.26 17.43
N TYR A 6 -9.69 26.72 16.45
CA TYR A 6 -8.96 25.86 15.52
C TYR A 6 -7.49 25.73 15.91
N ILE A 7 -6.98 24.51 15.92
CA ILE A 7 -5.56 24.23 16.21
C ILE A 7 -5.02 23.33 15.10
N LEU A 8 -3.93 23.76 14.48
CA LEU A 8 -3.26 23.03 13.41
C LEU A 8 -2.00 22.37 13.99
N GLY A 9 -1.96 21.04 14.02
CA GLY A 9 -0.75 20.28 14.32
C GLY A 9 -0.05 19.84 13.04
N THR A 10 1.27 19.99 12.99
CA THR A 10 2.10 19.53 11.86
C THR A 10 3.31 18.72 12.32
N GLY A 11 3.52 17.58 11.67
CA GLY A 11 4.67 16.70 11.87
C GLY A 11 5.70 16.91 10.76
N LEU A 12 6.69 17.77 11.00
CA LEU A 12 7.86 17.89 10.12
C LEU A 12 8.81 16.73 10.40
N SER A 13 8.74 15.69 9.58
CA SER A 13 9.56 14.48 9.73
C SER A 13 9.73 13.80 8.37
N HIS A 14 10.24 12.57 8.36
CA HIS A 14 10.24 11.70 7.20
C HIS A 14 8.89 11.00 6.96
N ASN A 15 7.86 11.27 7.77
CA ASN A 15 6.47 10.88 7.52
C ASN A 15 5.57 12.09 7.78
N GLY A 16 5.57 13.03 6.83
CA GLY A 16 4.89 14.30 6.97
C GLY A 16 3.40 14.11 7.16
N SER A 17 2.79 14.87 8.08
CA SER A 17 1.36 14.83 8.32
C SER A 17 0.82 16.14 8.88
N CYS A 18 -0.48 16.34 8.75
CA CYS A 18 -1.20 17.48 9.30
C CYS A 18 -2.48 17.01 9.97
N VAL A 19 -2.83 17.67 11.08
CA VAL A 19 -4.06 17.45 11.85
C VAL A 19 -4.70 18.81 12.15
N LEU A 20 -5.98 18.95 11.88
CA LEU A 20 -6.79 20.09 12.28
C LEU A 20 -7.75 19.68 13.39
N LEU A 21 -7.62 20.34 14.55
CA LEU A 21 -8.60 20.25 15.62
C LEU A 21 -9.58 21.41 15.54
N LYS A 22 -10.86 21.13 15.81
CA LYS A 22 -11.91 22.12 16.04
C LYS A 22 -12.51 21.87 17.41
N ASN A 23 -12.34 22.82 18.32
CA ASN A 23 -12.83 22.71 19.69
C ASN A 23 -12.41 21.40 20.39
N GLY A 24 -11.19 20.91 20.15
CA GLY A 24 -10.64 19.69 20.78
C GLY A 24 -11.03 18.37 20.12
N GLU A 25 -11.74 18.40 18.99
CA GLU A 25 -12.06 17.21 18.17
C GLU A 25 -11.27 17.27 16.86
N ILE A 26 -10.79 16.11 16.40
CA ILE A 26 -10.13 15.98 15.10
C ILE A 26 -11.21 16.11 14.02
N VAL A 27 -11.12 17.15 13.19
CA VAL A 27 -12.02 17.31 12.03
C VAL A 27 -11.39 16.74 10.77
N PHE A 28 -10.09 16.98 10.57
CA PHE A 28 -9.35 16.43 9.44
C PHE A 28 -7.91 16.08 9.84
N ALA A 29 -7.41 14.99 9.28
CA ALA A 29 -6.00 14.64 9.34
C ALA A 29 -5.58 13.89 8.08
N ILE A 30 -4.36 14.13 7.62
CA ILE A 30 -3.83 13.48 6.43
C ILE A 30 -2.32 13.27 6.53
N GLU A 31 -1.87 12.11 6.06
CA GLU A 31 -0.45 11.83 5.85
C GLU A 31 -0.07 12.32 4.45
N LYS A 32 1.03 13.05 4.34
CA LYS A 32 1.51 13.65 3.09
C LYS A 32 1.69 12.61 1.98
N GLU A 33 2.15 11.41 2.32
CA GLU A 33 2.31 10.31 1.34
C GLU A 33 1.00 9.96 0.62
N ARG A 34 -0.16 10.15 1.26
CA ARG A 34 -1.47 9.91 0.66
C ARG A 34 -1.75 10.90 -0.48
N LEU A 35 -1.19 12.12 -0.40
CA LEU A 35 -1.37 13.19 -1.38
C LEU A 35 -0.31 13.13 -2.48
N THR A 36 0.96 13.02 -2.12
CA THR A 36 2.08 13.07 -3.08
C THR A 36 2.33 11.74 -3.78
N ARG A 37 1.73 10.66 -3.24
CA ARG A 37 1.87 9.28 -3.76
C ARG A 37 3.29 8.73 -3.63
N ILE A 38 4.15 9.38 -2.86
CA ILE A 38 5.50 8.95 -2.51
C ILE A 38 5.44 8.36 -1.09
N LYS A 39 5.83 7.09 -0.90
CA LYS A 39 5.83 6.46 0.43
C LYS A 39 6.84 7.14 1.33
N HIS A 40 6.48 7.31 2.61
CA HIS A 40 7.31 7.98 3.61
C HIS A 40 7.71 9.39 3.15
N ASP A 41 6.79 10.08 2.48
CA ASP A 41 7.04 11.46 2.09
C ASP A 41 6.91 12.36 3.32
N GLY A 42 7.93 13.19 3.49
CA GLY A 42 8.13 14.07 4.62
C GLY A 42 8.43 15.49 4.18
N GLY A 43 9.21 16.21 4.97
CA GLY A 43 9.69 17.53 4.57
C GLY A 43 8.60 18.60 4.64
N ASN A 44 8.44 19.39 3.58
CA ASN A 44 7.46 20.48 3.54
C ASN A 44 6.01 19.98 3.72
N ASP A 45 5.26 20.61 4.62
CA ASP A 45 3.92 20.23 5.07
C ASP A 45 2.78 20.98 4.38
N THR A 46 3.09 21.88 3.43
CA THR A 46 2.12 22.79 2.80
C THR A 46 0.90 22.07 2.22
N ASP A 47 1.10 20.97 1.49
CA ASP A 47 -0.01 20.27 0.83
C ASP A 47 -0.93 19.58 1.84
N ALA A 48 -0.37 19.04 2.93
CA ALA A 48 -1.14 18.42 4.01
C ALA A 48 -1.95 19.47 4.79
N ILE A 49 -1.37 20.67 5.00
CA ILE A 49 -2.07 21.79 5.63
C ILE A 49 -3.22 22.27 4.74
N ARG A 50 -2.96 22.52 3.45
CA ARG A 50 -3.99 22.92 2.49
C ARG A 50 -5.14 21.93 2.47
N TYR A 51 -4.84 20.64 2.41
CA TYR A 51 -5.86 19.60 2.45
C TYR A 51 -6.79 19.73 3.65
N CYS A 52 -6.25 19.94 4.86
CA CYS A 52 -7.07 20.04 6.07
C CYS A 52 -7.89 21.33 6.11
N LEU A 53 -7.31 22.46 5.69
CA LEU A 53 -8.01 23.76 5.63
C LEU A 53 -9.11 23.76 4.57
N ASP A 54 -8.82 23.24 3.38
CA ASP A 54 -9.77 23.13 2.26
C ASP A 54 -10.93 22.19 2.61
N ALA A 55 -10.67 21.10 3.33
CA ALA A 55 -11.69 20.15 3.75
C ALA A 55 -12.66 20.74 4.79
N GLU A 56 -12.17 21.59 5.70
CA GLU A 56 -13.00 22.33 6.67
C GLU A 56 -13.64 23.60 6.06
N GLY A 57 -13.09 24.10 4.95
CA GLY A 57 -13.56 25.33 4.30
C GLY A 57 -13.13 26.62 5.00
N ILE A 58 -11.96 26.61 5.65
CA ILE A 58 -11.40 27.76 6.38
C ILE A 58 -10.07 28.20 5.77
N THR A 59 -9.66 29.41 6.11
CA THR A 59 -8.34 29.95 5.78
C THR A 59 -7.39 29.85 6.96
N LEU A 60 -6.09 30.05 6.72
CA LEU A 60 -5.08 30.02 7.79
C LEU A 60 -5.30 31.12 8.84
N ASP A 61 -5.91 32.26 8.46
CA ASP A 61 -6.20 33.38 9.36
C ASP A 61 -7.26 33.03 10.43
N GLU A 62 -8.04 31.97 10.21
CA GLU A 62 -9.03 31.46 11.16
C GLU A 62 -8.44 30.42 12.13
N VAL A 63 -7.21 29.94 11.87
CA VAL A 63 -6.49 29.06 12.80
C VAL A 63 -6.05 29.88 14.01
N SER A 64 -6.25 29.36 15.22
CA SER A 64 -5.90 30.07 16.46
C SER A 64 -4.48 29.79 16.93
N LEU A 65 -3.93 28.63 16.57
CA LEU A 65 -2.59 28.20 16.92
C LEU A 65 -2.08 27.15 15.93
N VAL A 66 -0.82 27.27 15.53
CA VAL A 66 -0.08 26.20 14.89
C VAL A 66 0.90 25.60 15.89
N VAL A 67 0.91 24.28 16.00
CA VAL A 67 1.91 23.53 16.77
C VAL A 67 2.70 22.65 15.80
N GLN A 68 4.01 22.73 15.88
CA GLN A 68 4.91 21.93 15.05
C GLN A 68 5.88 21.11 15.91
N CYS A 69 6.27 19.96 15.40
CA CYS A 69 7.32 19.14 15.99
C CYS A 69 8.69 19.61 15.49
N ALA A 70 9.64 19.85 16.40
CA ALA A 70 11.01 20.18 16.05
C ALA A 70 11.78 18.95 15.53
N ASN A 71 12.20 19.00 14.26
CA ASN A 71 13.22 18.12 13.67
C ASN A 71 14.15 18.94 12.75
N PHE A 72 14.63 20.09 13.21
CA PHE A 72 15.32 21.05 12.34
C PHE A 72 16.78 20.72 12.01
N GLU A 73 17.36 19.72 12.68
CA GLU A 73 18.77 19.35 12.51
C GLU A 73 18.95 18.02 11.76
N ILE A 74 17.97 17.11 11.87
CA ILE A 74 17.99 15.80 11.25
C ILE A 74 16.57 15.48 10.77
N PRO A 75 16.33 15.33 9.45
CA PRO A 75 17.26 15.45 8.32
C PRO A 75 17.72 16.90 8.05
N LYS A 76 18.69 17.08 7.14
CA LYS A 76 19.25 18.40 6.78
C LYS A 76 18.14 19.42 6.45
N PRO A 77 18.30 20.71 6.77
CA PRO A 77 17.30 21.75 6.51
C PRO A 77 16.76 21.78 5.06
N ASP A 78 17.59 21.40 4.10
CA ASP A 78 17.22 21.30 2.68
C ASP A 78 16.05 20.36 2.41
N TYR A 79 15.86 19.34 3.25
CA TYR A 79 14.75 18.40 3.20
C TYR A 79 13.38 19.09 3.40
N PHE A 80 13.36 20.21 4.11
CA PHE A 80 12.17 20.98 4.43
C PHE A 80 11.99 22.21 3.51
N GLN A 81 12.75 22.31 2.41
CA GLN A 81 12.68 23.43 1.47
C GLN A 81 11.28 23.67 0.92
N GLY A 82 11.04 24.92 0.50
CA GLY A 82 9.77 25.38 -0.06
C GLY A 82 9.04 26.36 0.87
N LYS A 83 8.12 27.13 0.30
CA LYS A 83 7.37 28.15 1.05
C LYS A 83 6.26 27.48 1.86
N ARG A 84 6.31 27.60 3.19
CA ARG A 84 5.22 27.22 4.10
C ARG A 84 4.12 28.28 4.12
N LEU A 85 2.92 27.88 4.56
CA LEU A 85 1.76 28.77 4.60
C LEU A 85 1.82 29.81 5.73
N PHE A 86 2.61 29.55 6.77
CA PHE A 86 2.85 30.46 7.89
C PHE A 86 4.34 30.73 8.07
N SER A 87 4.65 31.69 8.94
CA SER A 87 6.00 31.99 9.41
C SER A 87 6.02 31.97 10.94
N GLU A 88 7.18 31.72 11.54
CA GLU A 88 7.32 31.63 13.01
C GLU A 88 6.92 32.91 13.77
N LYS A 89 6.94 34.06 13.09
CA LYS A 89 6.54 35.37 13.66
C LYS A 89 5.19 35.86 13.13
N GLY A 90 4.45 35.01 12.44
CA GLY A 90 3.19 35.34 11.76
C GLY A 90 1.95 35.21 12.64
N ASN A 91 0.81 35.50 12.02
CA ASN A 91 -0.52 35.08 12.48
C ASN A 91 -0.94 33.89 11.60
N PRO A 92 -1.37 32.74 12.17
CA PRO A 92 -1.48 32.40 13.59
C PRO A 92 -0.14 32.25 14.32
N PRO A 93 -0.13 32.34 15.67
CA PRO A 93 1.06 32.02 16.45
C PRO A 93 1.51 30.58 16.21
N VAL A 94 2.82 30.38 16.18
CA VAL A 94 3.46 29.07 15.97
C VAL A 94 4.23 28.70 17.23
N ILE A 95 4.01 27.48 17.73
CA ILE A 95 4.80 26.90 18.81
C ILE A 95 5.47 25.62 18.35
N THR A 96 6.64 25.35 18.90
CA THR A 96 7.46 24.18 18.59
C THR A 96 7.59 23.31 19.83
N ILE A 97 7.40 22.00 19.69
CA ILE A 97 7.57 21.01 20.77
C ILE A 97 8.57 19.92 20.38
N SER A 98 9.14 19.22 21.36
CA SER A 98 10.08 18.12 21.09
C SER A 98 9.40 16.87 20.53
N HIS A 99 10.19 16.04 19.85
CA HIS A 99 9.73 14.86 19.13
C HIS A 99 9.00 13.85 20.02
N HIS A 100 9.64 13.38 21.09
CA HIS A 100 8.99 12.43 21.99
C HIS A 100 7.82 13.04 22.76
N LEU A 101 7.76 14.36 22.93
CA LEU A 101 6.60 15.01 23.56
C LEU A 101 5.39 15.00 22.62
N ALA A 102 5.60 15.22 21.31
CA ALA A 102 4.58 15.04 20.30
C ALA A 102 4.08 13.58 20.28
N HIS A 103 4.96 12.58 20.26
CA HIS A 103 4.54 11.17 20.39
C HIS A 103 3.74 10.88 21.67
N ALA A 104 4.09 11.50 22.80
CA ALA A 104 3.36 11.29 24.03
C ALA A 104 1.94 11.88 23.97
N TYR A 105 1.80 13.10 23.42
CA TYR A 105 0.50 13.74 23.25
C TYR A 105 -0.36 13.10 22.16
N SER A 106 0.23 12.47 21.14
CA SER A 106 -0.55 11.76 20.12
C SER A 106 -1.30 10.60 20.76
N ALA A 107 -0.61 9.81 21.59
CA ALA A 107 -1.21 8.69 22.30
C ALA A 107 -2.23 9.14 23.35
N VAL A 108 -1.95 10.19 24.13
CA VAL A 108 -2.91 10.69 25.12
C VAL A 108 -4.17 11.20 24.46
N GLY A 109 -4.04 12.04 23.42
CA GLY A 109 -5.17 12.70 22.77
C GLY A 109 -6.20 11.74 22.16
N THR A 110 -5.74 10.57 21.71
CA THR A 110 -6.57 9.54 21.07
C THR A 110 -6.92 8.36 21.99
N SER A 111 -6.23 8.22 23.13
CA SER A 111 -6.52 7.16 24.11
C SER A 111 -7.84 7.39 24.84
N PRO A 112 -8.48 6.30 25.32
CA PRO A 112 -9.68 6.40 26.16
C PRO A 112 -9.37 6.78 27.61
N PHE A 113 -8.11 6.94 28.00
CA PHE A 113 -7.75 7.14 29.41
C PHE A 113 -7.77 8.62 29.79
N ASP A 114 -8.32 8.93 30.97
CA ASP A 114 -8.23 10.28 31.54
C ASP A 114 -6.82 10.54 32.07
N ALA A 115 -6.24 9.59 32.82
CA ALA A 115 -4.85 9.62 33.27
C ALA A 115 -4.14 8.31 32.91
N CYS A 116 -2.88 8.42 32.48
CA CYS A 116 -2.10 7.29 32.02
C CYS A 116 -0.59 7.53 32.06
N GLY A 117 0.18 6.45 32.07
CA GLY A 117 1.59 6.46 31.75
C GLY A 117 1.75 6.40 30.24
N VAL A 118 2.75 7.08 29.68
CA VAL A 118 3.00 7.08 28.24
C VAL A 118 4.44 6.69 27.99
N MET A 119 4.64 5.53 27.38
CA MET A 119 5.93 5.10 26.88
C MET A 119 6.08 5.54 25.43
N VAL A 120 7.25 6.09 25.10
CA VAL A 120 7.67 6.37 23.73
C VAL A 120 8.97 5.60 23.48
N ILE A 121 8.98 4.71 22.49
CA ILE A 121 10.20 4.03 22.03
C ILE A 121 10.28 4.19 20.52
N ASP A 122 11.34 4.84 20.05
CA ASP A 122 11.43 5.27 18.65
C ASP A 122 12.78 4.95 18.01
N GLY A 123 12.85 5.15 16.69
CA GLY A 123 14.09 5.11 15.93
C GLY A 123 15.04 6.22 16.37
N CYS A 124 14.60 7.47 16.37
CA CYS A 124 15.36 8.64 16.80
C CYS A 124 14.44 9.85 16.95
N GLY A 125 14.50 10.56 18.08
CA GLY A 125 13.77 11.81 18.29
C GLY A 125 14.69 13.05 18.26
N SER A 126 14.36 14.07 19.05
CA SER A 126 15.07 15.35 19.02
C SER A 126 16.53 15.21 19.49
N PRO A 127 17.49 15.96 18.91
CA PRO A 127 18.80 16.14 19.50
C PRO A 127 18.73 16.70 20.92
N LEU A 128 19.67 16.31 21.78
CA LEU A 128 19.71 16.69 23.20
C LEU A 128 19.71 18.21 23.39
N ASP A 129 20.54 18.94 22.66
CA ASP A 129 20.66 20.40 22.77
C ASP A 129 19.34 21.09 22.39
N GLN A 130 18.71 20.66 21.30
CA GLN A 130 17.39 21.14 20.90
C GLN A 130 16.34 20.82 21.96
N PHE A 131 16.34 19.60 22.51
CA PHE A 131 15.42 19.22 23.58
C PHE A 131 15.60 20.13 24.81
N LEU A 132 16.85 20.36 25.25
CA LEU A 132 17.15 21.21 26.41
C LEU A 132 16.81 22.68 26.15
N GLN A 133 16.94 23.17 24.91
CA GLN A 133 16.50 24.51 24.53
C GLN A 133 14.97 24.67 24.67
N LEU A 134 14.21 23.66 24.23
CA LEU A 134 12.74 23.65 24.33
C LEU A 134 12.26 23.39 25.77
N HIS A 135 13.04 22.63 26.55
CA HIS A 135 12.68 22.17 27.89
C HIS A 135 13.83 22.37 28.91
N PRO A 136 14.22 23.62 29.22
CA PRO A 136 15.41 23.91 30.03
C PRO A 136 15.36 23.32 31.45
N ASN A 137 14.17 23.10 31.99
CA ASN A 137 13.98 22.51 33.32
C ASN A 137 14.03 20.98 33.33
N ALA A 138 14.03 20.32 32.16
CA ALA A 138 13.95 18.87 32.05
C ALA A 138 15.29 18.15 32.32
N ALA A 139 16.41 18.87 32.44
CA ALA A 139 17.73 18.31 32.73
C ALA A 139 17.75 17.42 33.99
N LYS A 140 16.88 17.67 34.96
CA LYS A 140 16.75 16.85 36.19
C LYS A 140 16.23 15.43 35.95
N SER A 141 15.57 15.19 34.82
CA SER A 141 14.96 13.90 34.45
C SER A 141 15.82 13.11 33.46
N ILE A 142 17.06 13.57 33.23
CA ILE A 142 18.05 12.98 32.33
C ILE A 142 19.22 12.48 33.18
N SER A 143 19.77 11.30 32.85
CA SER A 143 20.96 10.76 33.53
C SER A 143 22.14 11.73 33.40
N LYS A 144 22.85 11.99 34.51
CA LYS A 144 24.04 12.86 34.51
C LYS A 144 25.08 12.43 33.48
N SER A 145 25.22 11.12 33.29
CA SER A 145 26.12 10.56 32.28
C SER A 145 25.85 11.16 30.90
N ILE A 146 24.60 11.34 30.49
CA ILE A 146 24.22 11.92 29.19
C ILE A 146 24.67 13.39 29.08
N LEU A 147 24.43 14.18 30.14
CA LEU A 147 24.66 15.63 30.14
C LEU A 147 26.15 16.01 30.10
N GLU A 148 27.03 15.06 30.39
CA GLU A 148 28.49 15.26 30.46
C GLU A 148 29.21 14.93 29.14
N PHE A 149 28.51 14.43 28.11
CA PHE A 149 29.10 14.06 26.81
C PHE A 149 28.79 15.09 25.69
N PRO A 150 29.82 15.54 24.94
CA PRO A 150 29.68 16.56 23.89
C PRO A 150 29.25 16.01 22.52
N GLU A 151 29.02 14.70 22.39
CA GLU A 151 28.63 14.08 21.12
C GLU A 151 27.13 14.30 20.81
N MET A 152 26.78 14.26 19.52
CA MET A 152 25.38 14.38 19.08
C MET A 152 24.56 13.19 19.62
N GLN A 153 23.77 13.48 20.64
CA GLN A 153 22.86 12.53 21.27
C GLN A 153 21.43 12.87 20.89
N CYS A 154 20.61 11.87 20.60
CA CYS A 154 19.20 12.06 20.25
C CYS A 154 18.30 11.25 21.18
N GLU A 155 17.01 11.59 21.24
CA GLU A 155 16.05 10.81 22.02
C GLU A 155 15.95 9.37 21.47
N LYS A 156 15.82 8.38 22.36
CA LYS A 156 15.56 6.97 21.99
C LYS A 156 14.38 6.33 22.71
N ASP A 157 14.24 6.60 24.01
CA ASP A 157 13.07 6.20 24.80
C ASP A 157 12.69 7.26 25.84
N SER A 158 11.42 7.32 26.18
CA SER A 158 10.90 8.25 27.19
C SER A 158 9.67 7.69 27.88
N PHE A 159 9.49 8.05 29.15
CA PHE A 159 8.32 7.72 29.93
C PHE A 159 7.74 8.96 30.58
N TYR A 160 6.43 9.13 30.43
CA TYR A 160 5.69 10.26 30.95
C TYR A 160 4.51 9.79 31.79
N HIS A 161 3.98 10.69 32.61
CA HIS A 161 2.69 10.54 33.27
C HIS A 161 1.80 11.70 32.87
N PHE A 162 0.65 11.39 32.29
CA PHE A 162 -0.42 12.33 32.03
C PHE A 162 -1.46 12.23 33.13
N ASP A 163 -1.71 13.33 33.84
CA ASP A 163 -2.58 13.38 35.02
C ASP A 163 -4.06 13.71 34.72
N GLY A 164 -4.42 13.87 33.45
CA GLY A 164 -5.73 14.38 33.01
C GLY A 164 -5.70 15.79 32.44
N GLN A 165 -4.64 16.55 32.69
CA GLN A 165 -4.47 17.89 32.14
C GLN A 165 -3.07 18.14 31.60
N LYS A 166 -2.03 17.69 32.31
CA LYS A 166 -0.63 18.00 31.99
C LYS A 166 0.20 16.74 31.84
N MET A 167 1.20 16.85 30.97
CA MET A 167 2.22 15.82 30.79
C MET A 167 3.42 16.07 31.70
N GLN A 168 3.71 15.15 32.59
CA GLN A 168 4.93 15.13 33.40
C GLN A 168 5.95 14.17 32.78
N LEU A 169 7.16 14.67 32.50
CA LEU A 169 8.28 13.81 32.14
C LEU A 169 8.79 13.07 33.40
N LEU A 170 8.80 11.73 33.36
CA LEU A 170 9.31 10.88 34.43
C LEU A 170 10.70 10.33 34.12
N TRP A 171 10.92 9.97 32.85
CA TRP A 171 12.18 9.41 32.38
C TRP A 171 12.45 9.80 30.93
N LYS A 172 13.70 10.11 30.60
CA LYS A 172 14.14 10.30 29.23
C LYS A 172 15.54 9.74 29.04
N ASP A 173 15.74 9.00 27.96
CA ASP A 173 17.03 8.47 27.59
C ASP A 173 17.45 8.99 26.21
N PHE A 174 18.76 9.20 26.09
CA PHE A 174 19.43 9.65 24.89
C PHE A 174 20.61 8.71 24.61
N SER A 175 20.94 8.53 23.34
CA SER A 175 22.16 7.84 22.93
C SER A 175 22.79 8.56 21.75
N VAL A 176 24.08 8.30 21.56
CA VAL A 176 24.86 8.84 20.44
C VAL A 176 24.37 8.21 19.13
N MET A 177 24.08 9.04 18.15
CA MET A 177 23.93 8.59 16.77
C MET A 177 25.31 8.43 16.14
N SER A 178 25.57 7.27 15.54
CA SER A 178 26.83 7.07 14.81
C SER A 178 26.88 7.98 13.57
N PRO A 179 28.07 8.46 13.17
CA PRO A 179 28.23 9.09 11.86
C PRO A 179 27.73 8.14 10.76
N TYR A 180 27.23 8.70 9.67
CA TYR A 180 26.80 7.89 8.53
C TYR A 180 27.99 7.11 7.97
N GLN A 181 27.92 5.79 8.08
CA GLN A 181 28.85 4.83 7.50
C GLN A 181 28.02 3.89 6.63
N GLU A 182 28.28 3.83 5.32
CA GLU A 182 27.61 2.88 4.43
C GLU A 182 28.13 1.46 4.66
N HIS A 183 27.61 0.82 5.71
CA HIS A 183 27.79 -0.60 5.96
C HIS A 183 26.45 -1.20 6.39
N GLU A 184 26.09 -2.39 5.89
CA GLU A 184 24.69 -2.86 5.93
C GLU A 184 24.13 -3.07 7.34
N LEU A 185 25.00 -3.25 8.35
CA LEU A 185 24.67 -3.41 9.77
C LEU A 185 25.13 -2.22 10.63
N SER A 186 25.55 -1.11 10.03
CA SER A 186 26.04 0.06 10.78
C SER A 186 25.36 1.35 10.30
N LEU A 187 24.05 1.30 10.09
CA LEU A 187 23.23 2.50 9.94
C LEU A 187 23.43 3.44 11.14
N PRO A 188 23.27 4.77 10.99
CA PRO A 188 23.51 5.75 12.05
C PRO A 188 22.84 5.44 13.39
N THR A 189 21.63 4.88 13.34
CA THR A 189 20.82 4.57 14.52
C THR A 189 21.02 3.14 15.06
N THR A 190 21.86 2.31 14.44
CA THR A 190 21.98 0.88 14.81
C THR A 190 22.36 0.70 16.28
N LYS A 191 23.36 1.45 16.77
CA LYS A 191 23.80 1.40 18.18
C LYS A 191 22.99 2.32 19.10
N HIS A 192 22.09 3.10 18.51
CA HIS A 192 21.36 4.16 19.20
C HIS A 192 20.11 3.62 19.88
N SER A 193 19.28 2.85 19.16
CA SER A 193 17.93 2.52 19.62
C SER A 193 17.45 1.14 19.17
N ILE A 194 16.37 0.67 19.81
CA ILE A 194 15.65 -0.54 19.39
C ILE A 194 15.17 -0.41 17.94
N GLY A 195 14.61 0.74 17.58
CA GLY A 195 14.15 1.01 16.22
C GLY A 195 15.29 0.99 15.20
N GLY A 196 16.44 1.58 15.54
CA GLY A 196 17.61 1.59 14.69
C GLY A 196 18.24 0.21 14.47
N PHE A 197 18.32 -0.62 15.50
CA PHE A 197 18.72 -2.03 15.35
C PHE A 197 17.78 -2.77 14.38
N TYR A 198 16.47 -2.66 14.57
CA TYR A 198 15.51 -3.39 13.74
C TYR A 198 15.51 -2.90 12.29
N ALA A 199 15.74 -1.60 12.07
CA ALA A 199 15.95 -0.99 10.76
C ALA A 199 17.23 -1.51 10.08
N ALA A 200 18.33 -1.66 10.82
CA ALA A 200 19.57 -2.25 10.31
C ALA A 200 19.38 -3.72 9.89
N MET A 201 18.64 -4.50 10.67
CA MET A 201 18.29 -5.88 10.30
C MET A 201 17.39 -5.93 9.07
N SER A 202 16.45 -5.00 8.92
CA SER A 202 15.65 -4.87 7.69
C SER A 202 16.52 -4.55 6.48
N HIS A 203 17.47 -3.63 6.64
CA HIS A 203 18.41 -3.28 5.59
C HIS A 203 19.32 -4.45 5.20
N TYR A 204 19.83 -5.22 6.18
CA TYR A 204 20.61 -6.42 5.93
C TYR A 204 19.84 -7.50 5.14
N VAL A 205 18.55 -7.69 5.45
CA VAL A 205 17.73 -8.74 4.82
C VAL A 205 17.13 -8.30 3.47
N PHE A 206 16.80 -7.02 3.29
CA PHE A 206 16.04 -6.55 2.13
C PHE A 206 16.73 -5.43 1.33
N GLY A 207 17.88 -4.93 1.77
CA GLY A 207 18.51 -3.73 1.22
C GLY A 207 17.75 -2.44 1.50
N ASN A 208 16.76 -2.46 2.41
CA ASN A 208 15.95 -1.28 2.75
C ASN A 208 15.58 -1.25 4.23
N MET A 209 15.89 -0.14 4.90
CA MET A 209 15.59 0.08 6.33
C MET A 209 14.10 0.30 6.62
N GLU A 210 13.33 0.80 5.64
CA GLU A 210 11.89 1.10 5.79
C GLU A 210 11.01 -0.16 5.72
N ASP A 211 11.60 -1.30 5.37
CA ASP A 211 10.93 -2.58 5.23
C ASP A 211 10.83 -3.37 6.56
N ALA A 212 10.97 -2.71 7.71
CA ALA A 212 10.82 -3.32 9.04
C ALA A 212 9.52 -4.14 9.19
N GLY A 213 8.42 -3.69 8.58
CA GLY A 213 7.16 -4.46 8.55
C GLY A 213 7.23 -5.76 7.74
N LYS A 214 8.12 -5.85 6.73
CA LYS A 214 8.45 -7.10 6.04
C LYS A 214 9.26 -8.03 6.94
N LEU A 215 10.22 -7.49 7.68
CA LEU A 215 11.04 -8.27 8.61
C LEU A 215 10.15 -8.95 9.66
N MET A 216 9.21 -8.21 10.24
CA MET A 216 8.20 -8.76 11.15
C MET A 216 7.34 -9.85 10.48
N GLY A 217 6.98 -9.68 9.21
CA GLY A 217 6.20 -10.67 8.46
C GLY A 217 6.99 -11.92 8.05
N LEU A 218 8.32 -11.82 7.96
CA LEU A 218 9.24 -12.91 7.64
C LEU A 218 9.58 -13.74 8.88
N ALA A 219 9.65 -13.13 10.07
CA ALA A 219 10.01 -13.79 11.33
C ALA A 219 9.27 -15.11 11.63
N PRO A 220 7.96 -15.28 11.33
CA PRO A 220 7.26 -16.56 11.51
C PRO A 220 7.81 -17.74 10.72
N TYR A 221 8.57 -17.50 9.64
CA TYR A 221 9.21 -18.53 8.83
C TYR A 221 10.56 -18.99 9.39
N GLY A 222 11.11 -18.28 10.37
CA GLY A 222 12.41 -18.59 10.97
C GLY A 222 12.31 -19.53 12.17
N THR A 223 13.43 -20.14 12.48
CA THR A 223 13.61 -21.03 13.63
C THR A 223 14.23 -20.27 14.80
N SER A 224 13.57 -20.30 15.96
CA SER A 224 14.11 -19.72 17.20
C SER A 224 15.40 -20.43 17.63
N GLY A 225 16.35 -19.68 18.20
CA GLY A 225 17.65 -20.22 18.64
C GLY A 225 18.65 -20.53 17.53
N ALA A 226 18.39 -20.09 16.29
CA ALA A 226 19.34 -20.22 15.18
C ALA A 226 20.58 -19.32 15.32
N PHE A 227 20.44 -18.21 16.04
CA PHE A 227 21.50 -17.26 16.38
C PHE A 227 21.49 -16.98 17.88
N PHE A 228 22.64 -16.58 18.44
CA PHE A 228 22.83 -16.38 19.88
C PHE A 228 23.31 -14.96 20.18
N GLY A 229 23.44 -14.64 21.46
CA GLY A 229 23.89 -13.32 21.92
C GLY A 229 22.73 -12.36 22.17
N ASN A 230 23.02 -11.38 23.01
CA ASN A 230 22.09 -10.32 23.41
C ASN A 230 22.45 -9.05 22.65
N VAL A 231 21.45 -8.41 22.05
CA VAL A 231 21.62 -7.12 21.38
C VAL A 231 21.50 -5.97 22.37
N PHE A 232 20.60 -6.13 23.35
CA PHE A 232 20.21 -5.07 24.25
C PHE A 232 20.66 -5.38 25.67
N GLU A 233 21.43 -4.46 26.24
CA GLU A 233 21.91 -4.52 27.62
C GLU A 233 21.29 -3.37 28.43
N PHE A 234 21.04 -3.60 29.70
CA PHE A 234 20.49 -2.59 30.61
C PHE A 234 21.49 -2.29 31.71
N ASN A 235 21.89 -1.03 31.81
CA ASN A 235 22.78 -0.57 32.87
C ASN A 235 22.05 -0.53 34.22
N SER A 236 22.82 -0.37 35.30
CA SER A 236 22.28 -0.31 36.67
C SER A 236 21.33 0.87 36.90
N ASP A 237 21.43 1.93 36.10
CA ASP A 237 20.51 3.08 36.11
C ASP A 237 19.28 2.88 35.20
N GLY A 238 19.11 1.70 34.59
CA GLY A 238 17.95 1.36 33.77
C GLY A 238 17.99 1.91 32.35
N ARG A 239 19.13 2.45 31.90
CA ARG A 239 19.37 2.84 30.51
C ARG A 239 19.57 1.61 29.62
N LEU A 240 18.98 1.64 28.42
CA LEU A 240 19.17 0.62 27.39
C LEU A 240 20.37 0.98 26.51
N MET A 241 21.32 0.04 26.40
CA MET A 241 22.48 0.09 25.52
C MET A 241 22.33 -0.97 24.42
N VAL A 242 22.82 -0.66 23.23
CA VAL A 242 22.84 -1.61 22.10
C VAL A 242 24.28 -2.08 21.90
N ALA A 243 24.53 -3.37 22.11
CA ALA A 243 25.82 -4.00 21.88
C ALA A 243 26.13 -4.13 20.37
N ASP A 244 27.36 -4.46 19.99
CA ASP A 244 27.75 -4.70 18.60
C ASP A 244 28.22 -6.13 18.30
N ASP A 245 28.60 -6.90 19.31
CA ASP A 245 29.27 -8.20 19.13
C ASP A 245 28.43 -9.18 18.31
N TRP A 246 27.10 -9.01 18.30
CA TRP A 246 26.18 -9.78 17.49
C TRP A 246 26.44 -9.67 15.98
N LYS A 247 27.02 -8.57 15.50
CA LYS A 247 27.31 -8.34 14.07
C LYS A 247 28.25 -9.38 13.49
N ALA A 248 29.14 -9.95 14.31
CA ALA A 248 30.08 -10.98 13.87
C ALA A 248 29.40 -12.27 13.38
N GLN A 249 28.11 -12.47 13.69
CA GLN A 249 27.32 -13.62 13.22
C GLN A 249 26.70 -13.40 11.82
N PHE A 250 26.81 -12.20 11.26
CA PHE A 250 26.10 -11.76 10.06
C PHE A 250 27.06 -11.16 9.04
N ASP A 251 27.50 -11.96 8.08
CA ASP A 251 28.46 -11.59 7.02
C ASP A 251 27.89 -11.77 5.59
N LYS A 252 26.61 -12.14 5.49
CA LYS A 252 25.90 -12.46 4.26
C LYS A 252 24.65 -11.57 4.08
N PRO A 253 24.84 -10.29 3.76
CA PRO A 253 23.73 -9.39 3.43
C PRO A 253 23.03 -9.82 2.15
N SER A 254 21.73 -9.55 2.05
CA SER A 254 21.00 -9.88 0.83
C SER A 254 21.35 -8.92 -0.31
N LYS A 255 21.72 -9.48 -1.47
CA LYS A 255 22.06 -8.71 -2.69
C LYS A 255 20.89 -8.51 -3.64
N GLY A 256 19.68 -8.81 -3.19
CA GLY A 256 18.46 -8.65 -3.97
C GLY A 256 17.57 -9.89 -3.93
N LYS A 257 16.52 -9.88 -4.77
CA LYS A 257 15.46 -10.88 -4.72
C LYS A 257 15.96 -12.30 -4.93
N GLU A 258 16.83 -12.54 -5.92
CA GLU A 258 17.33 -13.88 -6.25
C GLU A 258 18.14 -14.46 -5.09
N ASP A 259 19.07 -13.68 -4.55
CA ASP A 259 19.89 -14.05 -3.39
C ASP A 259 19.04 -14.29 -2.13
N PHE A 260 18.05 -13.42 -1.87
CA PHE A 260 17.10 -13.59 -0.77
C PHE A 260 16.37 -14.94 -0.83
N TYR A 261 15.85 -15.34 -2.00
CA TYR A 261 15.14 -16.61 -2.13
C TYR A 261 16.06 -17.83 -2.17
N ALA A 262 17.31 -17.68 -2.64
CA ALA A 262 18.30 -18.76 -2.59
C ALA A 262 18.61 -19.21 -1.15
N ASP A 263 18.62 -18.25 -0.21
CA ASP A 263 18.90 -18.49 1.20
C ASP A 263 17.74 -18.06 2.12
N PHE A 264 16.50 -18.27 1.66
CA PHE A 264 15.29 -17.79 2.34
C PHE A 264 15.26 -18.17 3.83
N GLN A 265 15.61 -19.42 4.17
CA GLN A 265 15.56 -19.88 5.56
C GLN A 265 16.60 -19.19 6.45
N TYR A 266 17.78 -18.85 5.91
CA TYR A 266 18.78 -18.08 6.65
C TYR A 266 18.22 -16.70 7.01
N TYR A 267 17.69 -15.96 6.03
CA TYR A 267 17.10 -14.66 6.26
C TYR A 267 15.85 -14.70 7.15
N ALA A 268 15.07 -15.78 7.07
CA ALA A 268 13.95 -16.02 7.97
C ALA A 268 14.43 -16.23 9.43
N ASN A 269 15.51 -16.98 9.64
CA ASN A 269 16.13 -17.15 10.95
C ASN A 269 16.68 -15.82 11.49
N VAL A 270 17.29 -14.99 10.63
CA VAL A 270 17.76 -13.64 10.98
C VAL A 270 16.59 -12.78 11.46
N ALA A 271 15.49 -12.76 10.69
CA ALA A 271 14.28 -12.03 11.04
C ALA A 271 13.66 -12.51 12.35
N ARG A 272 13.62 -13.83 12.56
CA ARG A 272 13.11 -14.45 13.79
C ARG A 272 13.91 -14.03 15.01
N TRP A 273 15.23 -14.12 14.93
CA TRP A 273 16.12 -13.72 16.02
C TRP A 273 15.99 -12.22 16.32
N ALA A 274 16.04 -11.35 15.31
CA ALA A 274 15.89 -9.90 15.49
C ALA A 274 14.54 -9.53 16.14
N GLN A 275 13.47 -10.20 15.73
CA GLN A 275 12.14 -10.03 16.32
C GLN A 275 12.11 -10.43 17.80
N GLU A 276 12.72 -11.55 18.17
CA GLU A 276 12.82 -12.00 19.57
C GLU A 276 13.62 -11.02 20.45
N GLN A 277 14.71 -10.47 19.92
CA GLN A 277 15.52 -9.45 20.63
C GLN A 277 14.72 -8.18 20.91
N VAL A 278 13.98 -7.66 19.91
CA VAL A 278 13.13 -6.48 20.08
C VAL A 278 12.00 -6.73 21.06
N GLU A 279 11.35 -7.89 21.00
CA GLU A 279 10.29 -8.24 21.96
C GLU A 279 10.79 -8.25 23.41
N GLN A 280 11.99 -8.80 23.65
CA GLN A 280 12.59 -8.85 24.98
C GLN A 280 12.97 -7.45 25.46
N ALA A 281 13.60 -6.64 24.61
CA ALA A 281 14.03 -5.29 24.97
C ALA A 281 12.84 -4.36 25.26
N VAL A 282 11.79 -4.39 24.43
CA VAL A 282 10.58 -3.61 24.66
C VAL A 282 9.94 -4.02 25.99
N LEU A 283 9.72 -5.31 26.22
CA LEU A 283 9.16 -5.79 27.49
C LEU A 283 10.01 -5.32 28.69
N LYS A 284 11.33 -5.40 28.57
CA LYS A 284 12.25 -5.00 29.65
C LYS A 284 12.21 -3.50 29.94
N CYS A 285 12.09 -2.65 28.92
CA CYS A 285 11.87 -1.22 29.10
C CYS A 285 10.61 -0.96 29.94
N PHE A 286 9.49 -1.60 29.61
CA PHE A 286 8.25 -1.47 30.40
C PHE A 286 8.40 -2.00 31.83
N GLU A 287 9.03 -3.16 32.02
CA GLU A 287 9.29 -3.71 33.36
C GLU A 287 10.04 -2.71 34.26
N ILE A 288 11.09 -2.07 33.73
CA ILE A 288 11.89 -1.12 34.50
C ILE A 288 11.07 0.13 34.82
N ARG A 289 10.44 0.75 33.81
CA ARG A 289 9.69 2.01 34.03
C ARG A 289 8.49 1.83 34.93
N LEU A 290 7.72 0.74 34.78
CA LEU A 290 6.52 0.50 35.60
C LEU A 290 6.87 0.02 37.02
N LYS A 291 8.06 -0.54 37.23
CA LYS A 291 8.58 -0.80 38.57
C LYS A 291 8.90 0.50 39.32
N ASP A 292 9.57 1.43 38.66
CA ASP A 292 9.99 2.71 39.26
C ASP A 292 8.80 3.69 39.38
N PHE A 293 7.86 3.61 38.44
CA PHE A 293 6.68 4.46 38.36
C PHE A 293 5.41 3.59 38.17
N PRO A 294 4.82 3.09 39.27
CA PRO A 294 3.65 2.20 39.20
C PRO A 294 2.43 2.92 38.63
N ILE A 295 2.10 2.66 37.36
CA ILE A 295 0.96 3.23 36.64
C ILE A 295 0.17 2.12 35.95
N LYS A 296 -1.16 2.15 36.07
CA LYS A 296 -2.05 1.04 35.68
C LYS A 296 -2.60 1.14 34.25
N ASN A 297 -2.80 2.35 33.75
CA ASN A 297 -3.25 2.59 32.37
C ASN A 297 -2.05 3.09 31.58
N VAL A 298 -1.68 2.39 30.52
CA VAL A 298 -0.43 2.67 29.79
C VAL A 298 -0.71 2.87 28.30
N CYS A 299 -0.25 3.99 27.78
CA CYS A 299 -0.20 4.29 26.36
C CYS A 299 1.20 3.99 25.80
N TYR A 300 1.27 3.56 24.55
CA TYR A 300 2.52 3.31 23.84
C TYR A 300 2.51 3.91 22.43
N SER A 301 3.54 4.71 22.12
CA SER A 301 3.81 5.34 20.82
C SER A 301 5.31 5.35 20.49
N GLY A 302 5.69 5.98 19.37
CA GLY A 302 7.00 5.85 18.73
C GLY A 302 7.01 4.70 17.71
N GLY A 303 7.87 4.76 16.69
CA GLY A 303 7.83 3.85 15.54
C GLY A 303 7.90 2.35 15.91
N VAL A 304 8.55 2.01 17.03
CA VAL A 304 8.63 0.63 17.52
C VAL A 304 7.28 0.09 18.00
N ALA A 305 6.35 0.95 18.42
CA ALA A 305 5.00 0.58 18.82
C ALA A 305 4.13 0.07 17.65
N LEU A 306 4.58 0.16 16.39
CA LEU A 306 3.94 -0.54 15.26
C LEU A 306 4.25 -2.05 15.23
N ASN A 307 5.14 -2.55 16.09
CA ASN A 307 5.45 -3.97 16.22
C ASN A 307 4.33 -4.71 16.99
N ALA A 308 3.34 -5.21 16.25
CA ALA A 308 2.16 -5.85 16.80
C ALA A 308 2.47 -7.13 17.61
N VAL A 309 3.60 -7.78 17.35
CA VAL A 309 4.04 -8.97 18.07
C VAL A 309 4.57 -8.60 19.46
N ALA A 310 5.43 -7.57 19.54
CA ALA A 310 5.89 -7.02 20.82
C ALA A 310 4.73 -6.48 21.67
N ASN A 311 3.78 -5.78 21.04
CA ASN A 311 2.58 -5.28 21.72
C ASN A 311 1.74 -6.40 22.34
N ALA A 312 1.52 -7.49 21.60
CA ALA A 312 0.78 -8.64 22.13
C ALA A 312 1.48 -9.29 23.33
N LYS A 313 2.82 -9.27 23.38
CA LYS A 313 3.61 -9.74 24.51
C LYS A 313 3.44 -8.84 25.75
N LEU A 314 3.39 -7.52 25.58
CA LEU A 314 3.10 -6.57 26.66
C LEU A 314 1.72 -6.81 27.26
N VAL A 315 0.68 -7.01 26.43
CA VAL A 315 -0.67 -7.28 26.96
C VAL A 315 -0.71 -8.60 27.75
N ARG A 316 0.13 -9.59 27.41
CA ARG A 316 0.20 -10.88 28.12
C ARG A 316 1.06 -10.83 29.39
N SER A 317 1.88 -9.80 29.60
CA SER A 317 2.83 -9.74 30.73
C SER A 317 2.18 -9.32 32.04
N ASN A 318 0.95 -8.79 32.01
CA ASN A 318 0.23 -8.24 33.17
C ASN A 318 0.99 -7.12 33.90
N LEU A 319 1.85 -6.37 33.20
CA LEU A 319 2.56 -5.21 33.79
C LEU A 319 1.65 -3.99 34.02
N ALA A 320 0.50 -3.93 33.36
CA ALA A 320 -0.48 -2.86 33.48
C ALA A 320 -1.90 -3.45 33.37
N ASP A 321 -2.87 -2.75 33.95
CA ASP A 321 -4.29 -3.15 33.95
C ASP A 321 -4.93 -2.90 32.58
N ALA A 322 -4.53 -1.83 31.88
CA ALA A 322 -5.05 -1.47 30.57
C ALA A 322 -3.97 -0.88 29.66
N TRP A 323 -4.08 -1.20 28.36
CA TRP A 323 -3.13 -0.80 27.32
C TRP A 323 -3.83 -0.03 26.20
N TYR A 324 -3.16 1.01 25.71
CA TYR A 324 -3.50 1.69 24.47
C TYR A 324 -2.25 1.80 23.58
N PHE A 325 -2.37 1.37 22.33
CA PHE A 325 -1.30 1.44 21.34
C PHE A 325 -1.75 2.41 20.25
N GLU A 326 -0.99 3.47 20.03
CA GLU A 326 -1.35 4.51 19.06
C GLU A 326 -1.34 3.95 17.62
N PRO A 327 -2.46 3.96 16.88
CA PRO A 327 -2.52 3.41 15.53
C PRO A 327 -1.55 4.10 14.54
N ALA A 328 -1.35 5.40 14.70
CA ALA A 328 -0.38 6.20 13.96
C ALA A 328 0.89 6.44 14.82
N ALA A 329 1.45 5.39 15.42
CA ALA A 329 2.53 5.52 16.40
C ALA A 329 3.89 6.01 15.85
N ALA A 330 4.14 5.88 14.55
CA ALA A 330 5.37 6.39 13.95
C ALA A 330 5.28 7.92 13.75
N ASP A 331 6.26 8.52 13.07
CA ASP A 331 6.32 9.97 12.89
C ASP A 331 5.09 10.58 12.21
N ASN A 332 4.30 9.77 11.50
CA ASN A 332 3.00 10.19 10.98
C ASN A 332 2.04 10.68 12.08
N GLY A 333 2.18 10.20 13.32
CA GLY A 333 1.41 10.64 14.48
C GLY A 333 1.88 11.94 15.14
N LEU A 334 3.02 12.52 14.76
CA LEU A 334 3.55 13.73 15.42
C LEU A 334 2.58 14.91 15.31
N ALA A 335 1.88 15.05 14.18
CA ALA A 335 0.87 16.08 13.99
C ALA A 335 -0.30 15.95 14.98
N LEU A 336 -0.72 14.74 15.34
CA LEU A 336 -1.76 14.51 16.36
C LEU A 336 -1.27 15.06 17.70
N GLY A 337 -0.03 14.70 18.07
CA GLY A 337 0.61 15.17 19.28
C GLY A 337 0.71 16.68 19.37
N CYS A 338 1.13 17.31 18.28
CA CYS A 338 1.20 18.75 18.17
C CYS A 338 -0.18 19.40 18.38
N ALA A 339 -1.21 18.91 17.71
CA ALA A 339 -2.53 19.49 17.84
C ALA A 339 -3.10 19.33 19.27
N PHE A 340 -2.96 18.15 19.87
CA PHE A 340 -3.43 17.89 21.23
C PHE A 340 -2.59 18.62 22.30
N TYR A 341 -1.29 18.84 22.09
CA TYR A 341 -0.50 19.73 22.93
C TYR A 341 -1.10 21.14 22.95
N GLY A 342 -1.46 21.66 21.78
CA GLY A 342 -2.12 22.96 21.66
C GLY A 342 -3.40 23.03 22.48
N TRP A 343 -4.25 22.00 22.41
CA TRP A 343 -5.50 21.94 23.14
C TRP A 343 -5.31 21.80 24.66
N LEU A 344 -4.52 20.81 25.08
CA LEU A 344 -4.38 20.40 26.48
C LEU A 344 -3.41 21.30 27.26
N GLU A 345 -2.23 21.58 26.71
CA GLU A 345 -1.18 22.31 27.44
C GLU A 345 -1.26 23.81 27.16
N TYR A 346 -1.31 24.22 25.89
CA TYR A 346 -1.25 25.65 25.53
C TYR A 346 -2.53 26.40 25.89
N PHE A 347 -3.71 25.90 25.45
CA PHE A 347 -5.00 26.52 25.78
C PHE A 347 -5.59 26.05 27.11
N ASN A 348 -4.93 25.10 27.80
CA ASN A 348 -5.35 24.52 29.08
C ASN A 348 -6.83 24.10 29.06
N LYS A 349 -7.24 23.39 28.00
CA LYS A 349 -8.59 22.86 27.86
C LYS A 349 -8.66 21.43 28.38
N PRO A 350 -9.83 20.99 28.87
CA PRO A 350 -10.00 19.61 29.32
C PRO A 350 -9.88 18.64 28.15
N LYS A 351 -9.32 17.46 28.41
CA LYS A 351 -9.31 16.35 27.45
C LYS A 351 -10.73 15.99 27.04
N LYS A 352 -10.95 15.86 25.74
CA LYS A 352 -12.20 15.32 25.20
C LYS A 352 -12.08 13.81 25.04
N PRO A 353 -13.15 13.05 25.34
CA PRO A 353 -13.19 11.63 25.01
C PRO A 353 -13.03 11.43 23.50
N HIS A 354 -12.04 10.63 23.12
CA HIS A 354 -11.86 10.21 21.74
C HIS A 354 -12.79 9.03 21.43
N ASP A 355 -13.40 8.99 20.25
CA ASP A 355 -14.38 7.97 19.87
C ASP A 355 -13.74 6.66 19.37
N GLY A 356 -12.40 6.64 19.26
CA GLY A 356 -11.62 5.51 18.73
C GLY A 356 -11.58 5.45 17.20
N SER A 357 -12.11 6.45 16.50
CA SER A 357 -11.98 6.55 15.06
C SER A 357 -10.51 6.80 14.68
N THR A 358 -10.10 6.29 13.53
CA THR A 358 -8.89 6.75 12.83
C THR A 358 -9.23 7.38 11.48
N CYS A 359 -10.52 7.56 11.20
CA CYS A 359 -11.04 8.03 9.93
C CYS A 359 -11.12 9.56 9.93
N PHE A 360 -10.05 10.20 9.48
CA PHE A 360 -9.91 11.66 9.52
C PHE A 360 -9.65 12.27 8.14
N GLY A 361 -9.50 11.46 7.09
CA GLY A 361 -9.47 11.97 5.73
C GLY A 361 -10.82 12.58 5.34
N ARG A 362 -10.83 13.40 4.30
CA ARG A 362 -12.06 14.00 3.76
C ARG A 362 -12.95 12.95 3.11
N GLU A 363 -14.25 13.18 3.17
CA GLU A 363 -15.22 12.44 2.39
C GLU A 363 -15.35 13.04 0.98
N TYR A 364 -15.64 12.19 0.00
CA TYR A 364 -15.79 12.61 -1.39
C TYR A 364 -17.26 12.67 -1.76
N SER A 365 -17.70 13.82 -2.28
CA SER A 365 -19.08 14.00 -2.72
C SER A 365 -19.42 13.13 -3.93
N LYS A 366 -20.71 12.87 -4.14
CA LYS A 366 -21.23 12.21 -5.35
C LYS A 366 -20.70 12.87 -6.63
N LYS A 367 -20.64 14.20 -6.66
CA LYS A 367 -20.08 14.96 -7.79
C LYS A 367 -18.60 14.67 -8.02
N ALA A 368 -17.78 14.59 -6.96
CA ALA A 368 -16.36 14.25 -7.09
C ALA A 368 -16.16 12.83 -7.64
N ILE A 369 -17.03 11.90 -7.23
CA ILE A 369 -17.06 10.52 -7.73
C ILE A 369 -17.48 10.48 -9.21
N GLU A 370 -18.54 11.18 -9.60
CA GLU A 370 -19.00 11.28 -10.99
C GLU A 370 -17.92 11.87 -11.90
N LEU A 371 -17.22 12.92 -11.44
CA LEU A 371 -16.09 13.49 -12.17
C LEU A 371 -14.98 12.45 -12.39
N ALA A 372 -14.61 11.70 -11.35
CA ALA A 372 -13.59 10.66 -11.47
C ALA A 372 -14.00 9.53 -12.44
N LEU A 373 -15.29 9.16 -12.47
CA LEU A 373 -15.82 8.16 -13.41
C LEU A 373 -15.81 8.68 -14.86
N ASN A 374 -16.15 9.95 -15.07
CA ASN A 374 -16.26 10.57 -16.39
C ASN A 374 -14.90 10.88 -17.04
N GLU A 375 -13.81 10.91 -16.26
CA GLU A 375 -12.46 11.07 -16.80
C GLU A 375 -11.96 9.85 -17.59
N LEU A 376 -12.63 8.70 -17.47
CA LEU A 376 -12.25 7.47 -18.16
C LEU A 376 -13.19 7.13 -19.32
N PRO A 377 -12.71 6.42 -20.35
CA PRO A 377 -13.56 6.00 -21.47
C PRO A 377 -14.73 5.14 -21.00
N SER A 378 -15.94 5.43 -21.52
CA SER A 378 -17.19 4.73 -21.16
C SER A 378 -17.16 3.21 -21.40
N ASN A 379 -16.23 2.73 -22.23
CA ASN A 379 -16.06 1.32 -22.58
C ASN A 379 -15.12 0.54 -21.66
N THR A 380 -14.56 1.16 -20.61
CA THR A 380 -13.55 0.50 -19.76
C THR A 380 -14.16 -0.36 -18.64
N PHE A 381 -15.32 0.02 -18.09
CA PHE A 381 -15.95 -0.68 -16.96
C PHE A 381 -17.49 -0.59 -17.02
N ASN A 382 -18.16 -1.47 -16.27
CA ASN A 382 -19.57 -1.34 -15.93
C ASN A 382 -19.67 -0.66 -14.57
N CYS A 383 -20.57 0.31 -14.42
CA CYS A 383 -20.85 0.97 -13.16
C CYS A 383 -22.35 0.84 -12.86
N HIS A 384 -22.67 0.31 -11.69
CA HIS A 384 -24.04 0.27 -11.19
C HIS A 384 -24.14 1.04 -9.88
N GLN A 385 -24.96 2.07 -9.87
CA GLN A 385 -25.23 2.87 -8.68
C GLN A 385 -26.42 2.27 -7.91
N TYR A 386 -26.24 2.05 -6.62
CA TYR A 386 -27.29 1.61 -5.71
C TYR A 386 -27.91 2.80 -4.96
N LEU A 387 -29.22 2.75 -4.75
CA LEU A 387 -29.95 3.73 -3.96
C LEU A 387 -29.91 3.37 -2.46
N GLU A 388 -30.07 2.09 -2.16
CA GLU A 388 -30.06 1.55 -0.81
C GLU A 388 -28.75 0.81 -0.54
N ASP A 389 -28.11 1.15 0.58
CA ASP A 389 -26.84 0.54 0.98
C ASP A 389 -26.99 -0.98 1.21
N SER A 390 -28.16 -1.44 1.67
CA SER A 390 -28.42 -2.87 1.88
C SER A 390 -28.27 -3.71 0.62
N ASP A 391 -28.68 -3.19 -0.54
CA ASP A 391 -28.59 -3.91 -1.81
C ASP A 391 -27.13 -3.97 -2.30
N LEU A 392 -26.40 -2.87 -2.17
CA LEU A 392 -24.96 -2.82 -2.46
C LEU A 392 -24.18 -3.81 -1.59
N LEU A 393 -24.47 -3.83 -0.28
CA LEU A 393 -23.80 -4.73 0.67
C LEU A 393 -24.10 -6.20 0.36
N LYS A 394 -25.35 -6.52 0.01
CA LYS A 394 -25.77 -7.86 -0.39
C LYS A 394 -25.07 -8.34 -1.66
N GLU A 395 -24.97 -7.48 -2.67
CA GLU A 395 -24.24 -7.81 -3.91
C GLU A 395 -22.73 -7.95 -3.64
N THR A 396 -22.15 -7.04 -2.86
CA THR A 396 -20.73 -7.09 -2.51
C THR A 396 -20.38 -8.36 -1.74
N ALA A 397 -21.22 -8.76 -0.78
CA ALA A 397 -21.07 -10.03 -0.06
C ALA A 397 -21.20 -11.25 -0.99
N THR A 398 -22.09 -11.18 -1.99
CA THR A 398 -22.24 -12.22 -3.02
C THR A 398 -20.95 -12.39 -3.82
N LEU A 399 -20.35 -11.27 -4.27
CA LEU A 399 -19.06 -11.27 -4.97
C LEU A 399 -17.94 -11.86 -4.10
N LEU A 400 -17.81 -11.42 -2.85
CA LEU A 400 -16.80 -11.92 -1.92
C LEU A 400 -16.95 -13.43 -1.71
N LYS A 401 -18.17 -13.92 -1.47
CA LYS A 401 -18.48 -15.36 -1.31
C LYS A 401 -18.16 -16.15 -2.58
N ALA A 402 -18.36 -15.57 -3.76
CA ALA A 402 -17.96 -16.16 -5.04
C ALA A 402 -16.44 -16.21 -5.24
N GLY A 403 -15.66 -15.64 -4.31
CA GLY A 403 -14.20 -15.62 -4.34
C GLY A 403 -13.63 -14.48 -5.17
N LYS A 404 -14.42 -13.41 -5.38
CA LYS A 404 -13.99 -12.19 -6.04
C LYS A 404 -13.25 -11.28 -5.07
N THR A 405 -12.26 -10.55 -5.58
CA THR A 405 -11.54 -9.51 -4.85
C THR A 405 -12.22 -8.15 -5.05
N VAL A 406 -12.44 -7.42 -3.96
CA VAL A 406 -13.17 -6.15 -3.97
C VAL A 406 -12.30 -5.03 -3.43
N GLY A 407 -12.03 -4.02 -4.25
CA GLY A 407 -11.56 -2.73 -3.76
C GLY A 407 -12.71 -2.02 -3.03
N TRP A 408 -12.47 -1.54 -1.82
CA TRP A 408 -13.48 -0.98 -0.93
C TRP A 408 -13.07 0.45 -0.54
N PHE A 409 -13.81 1.41 -1.08
CA PHE A 409 -13.59 2.85 -0.90
C PHE A 409 -14.86 3.50 -0.33
N GLN A 410 -14.80 3.97 0.93
CA GLN A 410 -15.91 4.65 1.61
C GLN A 410 -15.43 5.72 2.59
N SER A 411 -16.23 6.77 2.82
CA SER A 411 -15.97 7.85 3.80
C SER A 411 -14.54 8.44 3.70
N GLY A 412 -14.08 9.09 4.77
CA GLY A 412 -12.70 9.51 4.97
C GLY A 412 -11.70 8.35 5.00
N CYS A 413 -10.43 8.63 4.69
CA CYS A 413 -9.36 7.66 4.82
C CYS A 413 -8.98 7.44 6.30
N GLU A 414 -8.44 6.27 6.59
CA GLU A 414 -7.77 5.99 7.85
C GLU A 414 -6.44 6.77 7.96
N PHE A 415 -6.15 7.29 9.14
CA PHE A 415 -4.86 7.86 9.54
C PHE A 415 -4.04 6.77 10.24
N GLY A 416 -2.82 6.54 9.78
CA GLY A 416 -2.01 5.38 10.12
C GLY A 416 -1.68 4.49 8.91
N PRO A 417 -0.78 3.51 9.10
CA PRO A 417 -0.27 2.66 8.02
C PRO A 417 -1.19 1.47 7.68
N ARG A 418 -2.37 1.37 8.30
CA ARG A 418 -3.28 0.22 8.17
C ARG A 418 -4.58 0.65 7.54
N ALA A 419 -5.05 -0.10 6.54
CA ALA A 419 -6.44 -0.01 6.10
C ALA A 419 -7.31 -0.84 7.05
N LEU A 420 -8.37 -0.21 7.53
CA LEU A 420 -9.26 -0.72 8.56
C LEU A 420 -10.72 -0.74 8.05
N GLY A 421 -10.89 -0.95 6.74
CA GLY A 421 -12.20 -1.09 6.10
C GLY A 421 -12.73 0.18 5.46
N ARG A 422 -11.87 1.14 5.05
CA ARG A 422 -12.29 2.34 4.31
C ARG A 422 -11.51 2.57 3.03
N ARG A 423 -10.23 2.18 3.02
CA ARG A 423 -9.38 2.08 1.83
C ARG A 423 -8.78 0.68 1.78
N SER A 424 -9.63 -0.32 1.58
CA SER A 424 -9.28 -1.73 1.73
C SER A 424 -9.39 -2.53 0.43
N ILE A 425 -8.62 -3.61 0.32
CA ILE A 425 -8.89 -4.72 -0.60
C ILE A 425 -9.42 -5.86 0.25
N LEU A 426 -10.60 -6.35 -0.11
CA LEU A 426 -11.37 -7.36 0.62
C LEU A 426 -11.46 -8.67 -0.17
N ALA A 427 -11.43 -9.79 0.54
CA ALA A 427 -11.64 -11.11 -0.04
C ALA A 427 -12.17 -12.13 0.99
N ASP A 428 -12.75 -13.24 0.52
CA ASP A 428 -13.06 -14.39 1.37
C ASP A 428 -11.76 -15.14 1.74
N PRO A 429 -11.40 -15.24 3.03
CA PRO A 429 -10.15 -15.83 3.49
C PRO A 429 -10.07 -17.36 3.29
N ARG A 430 -11.18 -18.04 2.94
CA ARG A 430 -11.21 -19.50 2.72
C ARG A 430 -10.81 -19.90 1.31
N LYS A 431 -10.76 -18.96 0.36
CA LYS A 431 -10.56 -19.27 -1.06
C LYS A 431 -9.12 -19.71 -1.31
N GLN A 432 -8.94 -20.93 -1.80
CA GLN A 432 -7.61 -21.45 -2.12
C GLN A 432 -6.93 -20.55 -3.17
N GLY A 433 -5.63 -20.27 -2.97
CA GLY A 433 -4.86 -19.43 -3.88
C GLY A 433 -5.11 -17.92 -3.75
N MET A 434 -6.04 -17.47 -2.90
CA MET A 434 -6.36 -16.05 -2.73
C MET A 434 -5.14 -15.22 -2.31
N LYS A 435 -4.34 -15.70 -1.35
CA LYS A 435 -3.11 -15.04 -0.93
C LYS A 435 -2.15 -14.81 -2.11
N SER A 436 -1.92 -15.86 -2.91
CA SER A 436 -1.03 -15.80 -4.08
C SER A 436 -1.57 -14.88 -5.17
N HIS A 437 -2.88 -14.93 -5.43
CA HIS A 437 -3.55 -14.05 -6.38
C HIS A 437 -3.38 -12.58 -6.00
N ILE A 438 -3.70 -12.21 -4.76
CA ILE A 438 -3.57 -10.82 -4.29
C ILE A 438 -2.09 -10.39 -4.32
N ASN A 439 -1.15 -11.22 -3.85
CA ASN A 439 0.26 -10.85 -3.84
C ASN A 439 0.85 -10.67 -5.25
N ALA A 440 0.55 -11.58 -6.20
CA ALA A 440 1.15 -11.57 -7.53
C ALA A 440 0.47 -10.62 -8.52
N ARG A 441 -0.87 -10.50 -8.47
CA ARG A 441 -1.67 -9.87 -9.52
C ARG A 441 -2.30 -8.53 -9.13
N ILE A 442 -2.31 -8.21 -7.83
CA ILE A 442 -2.87 -6.94 -7.32
C ILE A 442 -1.79 -6.12 -6.59
N LYS A 443 -1.04 -6.75 -5.69
CA LYS A 443 -0.02 -6.09 -4.87
C LYS A 443 1.36 -6.03 -5.51
N PHE A 444 1.66 -6.96 -6.43
CA PHE A 444 2.97 -7.15 -7.03
C PHE A 444 4.10 -7.23 -5.98
N ARG A 445 3.89 -8.03 -4.93
CA ARG A 445 4.80 -8.15 -3.77
C ARG A 445 5.12 -9.61 -3.43
N GLU A 446 6.01 -9.79 -2.45
CA GLU A 446 6.55 -11.08 -2.02
C GLU A 446 5.45 -12.02 -1.47
N ASP A 447 5.59 -13.33 -1.67
CA ASP A 447 4.59 -14.35 -1.37
C ASP A 447 4.42 -14.64 0.13
N PHE A 448 5.49 -14.47 0.92
CA PHE A 448 5.47 -14.64 2.37
C PHE A 448 4.69 -13.54 3.10
N ARG A 449 4.38 -12.41 2.44
CA ARG A 449 3.67 -11.28 3.07
C ARG A 449 2.28 -11.73 3.57
N PRO A 450 1.98 -11.55 4.86
CA PRO A 450 0.68 -11.91 5.42
C PRO A 450 -0.41 -10.90 5.01
N PHE A 451 -1.65 -11.35 5.14
CA PHE A 451 -2.84 -10.52 5.19
C PHE A 451 -3.48 -10.62 6.57
N ALA A 452 -4.42 -9.73 6.87
CA ALA A 452 -5.03 -9.61 8.18
C ALA A 452 -6.52 -9.97 8.13
N PRO A 453 -7.07 -10.63 9.17
CA PRO A 453 -8.50 -10.85 9.29
C PRO A 453 -9.19 -9.61 9.89
N SER A 454 -10.30 -9.18 9.27
CA SER A 454 -11.33 -8.36 9.91
C SER A 454 -12.46 -9.26 10.37
N VAL A 455 -12.78 -9.22 11.66
CA VAL A 455 -13.80 -10.06 12.31
C VAL A 455 -14.78 -9.17 13.08
N LEU A 456 -16.05 -9.55 13.11
CA LEU A 456 -17.03 -8.93 14.02
C LEU A 456 -16.61 -9.17 15.47
N GLU A 457 -16.59 -8.13 16.31
CA GLU A 457 -16.05 -8.21 17.69
C GLU A 457 -16.70 -9.35 18.50
N GLU A 458 -18.02 -9.53 18.39
CA GLU A 458 -18.79 -10.55 19.10
C GLU A 458 -18.45 -11.99 18.70
N PHE A 459 -17.79 -12.19 17.55
CA PHE A 459 -17.35 -13.51 17.06
C PHE A 459 -15.84 -13.71 17.23
N ALA A 460 -15.07 -12.72 17.70
CA ALA A 460 -13.61 -12.81 17.74
C ALA A 460 -13.11 -13.99 18.59
N GLU A 461 -13.74 -14.25 19.75
CA GLU A 461 -13.39 -15.37 20.63
C GLU A 461 -13.68 -16.73 20.01
N GLU A 462 -14.55 -16.83 19.00
CA GLU A 462 -14.78 -18.10 18.30
C GLU A 462 -13.54 -18.53 17.50
N PHE A 463 -12.91 -17.59 16.78
CA PHE A 463 -11.85 -17.87 15.82
C PHE A 463 -10.43 -17.69 16.36
N PHE A 464 -10.24 -16.85 17.38
CA PHE A 464 -8.93 -16.48 17.92
C PHE A 464 -8.82 -16.81 19.41
N GLU A 465 -7.66 -17.26 19.85
CA GLU A 465 -7.46 -17.83 21.18
C GLU A 465 -7.78 -16.86 22.32
N SER A 466 -7.46 -15.57 22.17
CA SER A 466 -7.75 -14.59 23.22
C SER A 466 -9.03 -13.80 23.01
N GLY A 467 -9.58 -13.80 21.78
CA GLY A 467 -10.79 -13.03 21.44
C GLY A 467 -10.70 -11.53 21.72
N ARG A 468 -9.48 -10.98 21.87
CA ARG A 468 -9.29 -9.62 22.40
C ARG A 468 -9.76 -8.56 21.41
N LYS A 469 -10.16 -7.41 21.95
CA LYS A 469 -10.41 -6.20 21.16
C LYS A 469 -9.11 -5.72 20.51
N SER A 470 -9.16 -5.54 19.19
CA SER A 470 -8.02 -5.08 18.39
C SER A 470 -8.55 -4.30 17.16
N PRO A 471 -9.11 -3.10 17.33
CA PRO A 471 -9.73 -2.37 16.22
C PRO A 471 -8.74 -1.86 15.15
N TYR A 472 -7.44 -1.83 15.47
CA TYR A 472 -6.43 -1.12 14.68
C TYR A 472 -5.41 -2.00 13.97
N MET A 473 -5.54 -3.34 14.02
CA MET A 473 -4.51 -4.27 13.55
C MET A 473 -3.12 -3.98 14.15
N ILE A 474 -3.06 -3.55 15.42
CA ILE A 474 -1.82 -3.24 16.15
C ILE A 474 -1.45 -4.31 17.18
N LEU A 475 -2.24 -5.39 17.22
CA LEU A 475 -2.02 -6.59 18.03
C LEU A 475 -2.11 -7.83 17.15
N VAL A 476 -1.39 -8.88 17.56
CA VAL A 476 -1.56 -10.24 17.01
C VAL A 476 -2.29 -11.13 18.00
N ASP A 477 -3.06 -12.06 17.47
CA ASP A 477 -3.66 -13.18 18.21
C ASP A 477 -3.31 -14.50 17.50
N ARG A 478 -3.60 -15.64 18.14
CA ARG A 478 -3.42 -16.96 17.55
C ARG A 478 -4.75 -17.45 17.01
N THR A 479 -4.77 -17.88 15.75
CA THR A 479 -5.94 -18.53 15.15
C THR A 479 -6.12 -19.88 15.83
N LYS A 480 -7.34 -20.19 16.30
CA LYS A 480 -7.63 -21.51 16.90
C LYS A 480 -7.43 -22.62 15.88
N LYS A 481 -7.01 -23.80 16.35
CA LYS A 481 -6.61 -24.94 15.51
C LYS A 481 -7.67 -25.33 14.47
N ASP A 482 -8.95 -25.36 14.87
CA ASP A 482 -10.07 -25.75 14.00
C ASP A 482 -10.28 -24.78 12.82
N TYR A 483 -9.82 -23.53 12.96
CA TYR A 483 -9.95 -22.49 11.93
C TYR A 483 -8.63 -22.18 11.21
N ALA A 484 -7.52 -22.82 11.56
CA ALA A 484 -6.22 -22.56 10.95
C ALA A 484 -6.22 -22.83 9.43
N GLN A 485 -6.86 -23.91 8.98
CA GLN A 485 -6.98 -24.24 7.55
C GLN A 485 -8.02 -23.37 6.82
N PRO A 486 -9.25 -23.17 7.36
CA PRO A 486 -10.22 -22.23 6.77
C PRO A 486 -9.73 -20.79 6.67
N LEU A 487 -8.90 -20.33 7.61
CA LEU A 487 -8.37 -18.97 7.66
C LEU A 487 -6.91 -18.87 7.21
N ALA A 488 -6.42 -19.83 6.42
CA ALA A 488 -5.02 -19.90 6.00
C ALA A 488 -4.53 -18.65 5.23
N ASN A 489 -5.42 -17.95 4.51
CA ASN A 489 -5.03 -16.73 3.79
C ASN A 489 -4.82 -15.49 4.70
N VAL A 490 -5.23 -15.57 5.96
CA VAL A 490 -5.11 -14.49 6.97
C VAL A 490 -4.38 -14.95 8.25
N THR A 491 -3.90 -16.19 8.27
CA THR A 491 -3.13 -16.79 9.35
C THR A 491 -1.70 -17.02 8.88
N HIS A 492 -0.73 -16.62 9.68
CA HIS A 492 0.69 -16.84 9.44
C HIS A 492 1.05 -18.33 9.61
N VAL A 493 2.22 -18.72 9.10
CA VAL A 493 2.72 -20.09 9.19
C VAL A 493 2.92 -20.58 10.64
N ASP A 494 3.12 -19.66 11.58
CA ASP A 494 3.25 -19.97 13.01
C ASP A 494 1.89 -19.98 13.75
N GLY A 495 0.77 -19.83 13.02
CA GLY A 495 -0.59 -19.81 13.55
C GLY A 495 -1.06 -18.45 14.07
N THR A 496 -0.24 -17.39 13.99
CA THR A 496 -0.64 -16.04 14.43
C THR A 496 -1.40 -15.28 13.34
N ALA A 497 -2.19 -14.28 13.71
CA ALA A 497 -2.91 -13.40 12.81
C ALA A 497 -3.00 -11.99 13.41
N ARG A 498 -2.90 -10.96 12.57
CA ARG A 498 -3.02 -9.56 13.01
C ARG A 498 -4.47 -9.10 12.92
N VAL A 499 -5.24 -9.37 13.96
CA VAL A 499 -6.70 -9.27 13.95
C VAL A 499 -7.18 -7.82 14.00
N GLN A 500 -8.20 -7.51 13.19
CA GLN A 500 -9.05 -6.34 13.31
C GLN A 500 -10.43 -6.72 13.85
N THR A 501 -10.79 -6.27 15.04
CA THR A 501 -12.18 -6.38 15.54
C THR A 501 -13.02 -5.21 15.04
N VAL A 502 -14.19 -5.49 14.49
CA VAL A 502 -15.10 -4.50 13.90
C VAL A 502 -16.39 -4.44 14.71
N THR A 503 -16.80 -3.25 15.11
CA THR A 503 -18.06 -3.02 15.83
C THR A 503 -18.99 -2.11 15.02
N LYS A 504 -20.31 -2.26 15.25
CA LYS A 504 -21.33 -1.40 14.64
C LYS A 504 -21.14 0.08 14.98
N LYS A 505 -20.64 0.41 16.19
CA LYS A 505 -20.36 1.79 16.60
C LYS A 505 -19.18 2.39 15.84
N TRP A 506 -18.12 1.61 15.62
CA TRP A 506 -16.86 2.11 15.09
C TRP A 506 -16.86 2.26 13.57
N ASN A 507 -17.39 1.28 12.83
CA ASN A 507 -17.49 1.33 11.37
C ASN A 507 -18.78 0.63 10.92
N PRO A 508 -19.94 1.31 10.98
CA PRO A 508 -21.25 0.69 10.81
C PRO A 508 -21.43 0.03 9.44
N ARG A 509 -20.96 0.68 8.37
CA ARG A 509 -21.09 0.19 7.00
C ARG A 509 -20.19 -1.02 6.71
N TYR A 510 -18.96 -1.01 7.24
CA TYR A 510 -18.07 -2.19 7.14
C TYR A 510 -18.55 -3.35 8.03
N TYR A 511 -19.06 -3.06 9.23
CA TYR A 511 -19.72 -4.05 10.08
C TYR A 511 -20.89 -4.70 9.33
N ALA A 512 -21.76 -3.91 8.70
CA ALA A 512 -22.89 -4.40 7.93
C ALA A 512 -22.46 -5.27 6.73
N LEU A 513 -21.36 -4.92 6.05
CA LEU A 513 -20.78 -5.76 5.00
C LEU A 513 -20.35 -7.14 5.53
N ILE A 514 -19.60 -7.16 6.64
CA ILE A 514 -19.12 -8.43 7.23
C ILE A 514 -20.30 -9.25 7.75
N GLN A 515 -21.32 -8.61 8.33
CA GLN A 515 -22.55 -9.26 8.78
C GLN A 515 -23.33 -9.87 7.60
N GLU A 516 -23.45 -9.17 6.48
CA GLU A 516 -24.11 -9.71 5.29
C GLU A 516 -23.29 -10.86 4.68
N PHE A 517 -21.96 -10.73 4.65
CA PHE A 517 -21.08 -11.82 4.25
C PHE A 517 -21.18 -13.04 5.19
N GLN A 518 -21.34 -12.82 6.50
CA GLN A 518 -21.61 -13.88 7.47
C GLN A 518 -22.94 -14.57 7.16
N HIS A 519 -24.02 -13.80 6.96
CA HIS A 519 -25.34 -14.34 6.66
C HIS A 519 -25.31 -15.22 5.40
N GLN A 520 -24.62 -14.79 4.35
CA GLN A 520 -24.55 -15.55 3.10
C GLN A 520 -23.57 -16.72 3.16
N SER A 521 -22.48 -16.63 3.92
CA SER A 521 -21.35 -17.55 3.79
C SER A 521 -21.04 -18.37 5.06
N GLY A 522 -21.71 -18.06 6.17
CA GLY A 522 -21.48 -18.64 7.49
C GLY A 522 -20.21 -18.13 8.20
N LEU A 523 -19.45 -17.20 7.61
CA LEU A 523 -18.16 -16.74 8.14
C LEU A 523 -18.19 -15.24 8.47
N PRO A 524 -18.02 -14.81 9.73
CA PRO A 524 -17.94 -13.39 10.11
C PRO A 524 -16.52 -12.81 9.99
N VAL A 525 -15.73 -13.31 9.04
CA VAL A 525 -14.32 -12.94 8.85
C VAL A 525 -14.05 -12.63 7.38
N LEU A 526 -13.50 -11.45 7.11
CA LEU A 526 -12.98 -11.06 5.80
C LEU A 526 -11.45 -10.94 5.85
N LEU A 527 -10.79 -11.27 4.74
CA LEU A 527 -9.43 -10.83 4.49
C LEU A 527 -9.47 -9.33 4.22
N ASN A 528 -8.64 -8.57 4.93
CA ASN A 528 -8.46 -7.14 4.73
C ASN A 528 -6.98 -6.81 4.53
N THR A 529 -6.69 -6.03 3.49
CA THR A 529 -5.38 -5.45 3.23
C THR A 529 -5.52 -4.03 2.69
N SER A 530 -4.44 -3.26 2.72
CA SER A 530 -4.43 -1.87 2.23
C SER A 530 -4.88 -1.76 0.78
N PHE A 531 -5.55 -0.69 0.38
CA PHE A 531 -5.87 -0.45 -1.03
C PHE A 531 -4.71 0.32 -1.69
N ASN A 532 -3.69 -0.44 -2.10
CA ASN A 532 -2.47 0.02 -2.79
C ASN A 532 -1.75 -1.16 -3.45
N LYS A 533 -0.67 -0.89 -4.20
CA LYS A 533 0.30 -1.89 -4.67
C LYS A 533 1.72 -1.59 -4.15
N LYS A 534 2.68 -2.49 -4.37
CA LYS A 534 4.09 -2.30 -3.96
C LYS A 534 4.61 -0.94 -4.44
N GLY A 535 5.31 -0.25 -3.55
CA GLY A 535 5.86 1.09 -3.82
C GLY A 535 4.85 2.24 -3.73
N MET A 536 3.56 1.98 -3.53
CA MET A 536 2.54 3.03 -3.45
C MET A 536 1.92 3.19 -2.06
N PRO A 537 1.64 4.42 -1.60
CA PRO A 537 0.78 4.70 -0.44
C PRO A 537 -0.66 4.21 -0.64
N ILE A 538 -1.44 4.13 0.44
CA ILE A 538 -2.89 3.85 0.37
C ILE A 538 -3.57 4.91 -0.52
N VAL A 539 -4.49 4.51 -1.40
CA VAL A 539 -5.24 5.45 -2.25
C VAL A 539 -6.05 6.44 -1.40
N GLU A 540 -6.05 7.70 -1.79
CA GLU A 540 -6.77 8.78 -1.11
C GLU A 540 -8.01 9.20 -1.91
N THR A 541 -7.86 9.42 -3.22
CA THR A 541 -8.92 9.96 -4.08
C THR A 541 -9.71 8.88 -4.83
N PRO A 542 -10.97 9.14 -5.23
CA PRO A 542 -11.73 8.27 -6.12
C PRO A 542 -11.01 7.92 -7.42
N LYS A 543 -10.32 8.91 -8.00
CA LYS A 543 -9.52 8.74 -9.22
C LYS A 543 -8.38 7.75 -9.03
N GLU A 544 -7.65 7.84 -7.92
CA GLU A 544 -6.58 6.89 -7.59
C GLU A 544 -7.12 5.47 -7.38
N ALA A 545 -8.26 5.33 -6.68
CA ALA A 545 -8.90 4.02 -6.46
C ALA A 545 -9.33 3.38 -7.80
N LEU A 546 -9.94 4.16 -8.69
CA LEU A 546 -10.37 3.72 -10.01
C LEU A 546 -9.19 3.34 -10.91
N LYS A 547 -8.14 4.17 -10.94
CA LYS A 547 -6.91 3.88 -11.67
C LYS A 547 -6.26 2.57 -11.19
N LEU A 548 -6.10 2.41 -9.88
CA LEU A 548 -5.52 1.19 -9.31
C LEU A 548 -6.38 -0.05 -9.60
N PHE A 549 -7.71 0.07 -9.53
CA PHE A 549 -8.64 -1.00 -9.89
C PHE A 549 -8.43 -1.46 -11.35
N LEU A 550 -8.28 -0.52 -12.28
CA LEU A 550 -8.08 -0.86 -13.69
C LEU A 550 -6.71 -1.47 -13.99
N GLU A 551 -5.66 -1.00 -13.30
CA GLU A 551 -4.28 -1.47 -13.44
C GLU A 551 -3.98 -2.83 -12.77
N THR A 552 -4.91 -3.38 -11.98
CA THR A 552 -4.70 -4.62 -11.19
C THR A 552 -5.77 -5.65 -11.46
N ASP A 553 -5.59 -6.92 -11.10
CA ASP A 553 -6.64 -7.93 -11.29
C ASP A 553 -7.75 -7.92 -10.22
N LEU A 554 -8.09 -6.75 -9.66
CA LEU A 554 -9.28 -6.60 -8.84
C LEU A 554 -10.53 -6.89 -9.67
N ASP A 555 -11.42 -7.72 -9.13
CA ASP A 555 -12.65 -8.12 -9.82
C ASP A 555 -13.72 -7.02 -9.79
N ALA A 556 -13.84 -6.33 -8.65
CA ALA A 556 -14.78 -5.23 -8.45
C ALA A 556 -14.20 -4.11 -7.59
N LEU A 557 -14.80 -2.93 -7.71
CA LEU A 557 -14.53 -1.75 -6.89
C LEU A 557 -15.86 -1.20 -6.38
N VAL A 558 -16.01 -1.11 -5.07
CA VAL A 558 -17.05 -0.32 -4.42
C VAL A 558 -16.48 1.07 -4.15
N LEU A 559 -17.11 2.07 -4.77
CA LEU A 559 -16.75 3.47 -4.67
C LEU A 559 -17.97 4.26 -4.22
N ASP A 560 -18.06 4.40 -2.90
CA ASP A 560 -19.25 4.83 -2.17
C ASP A 560 -20.51 4.05 -2.59
N SER A 561 -21.51 4.68 -3.22
CA SER A 561 -22.76 4.01 -3.65
C SER A 561 -22.64 3.24 -4.98
N ASN A 562 -21.45 3.16 -5.58
CA ASN A 562 -21.24 2.60 -6.91
C ASN A 562 -20.49 1.27 -6.84
N LEU A 563 -21.03 0.25 -7.48
CA LEU A 563 -20.34 -1.01 -7.74
C LEU A 563 -19.81 -1.00 -9.18
N ILE A 564 -18.50 -1.11 -9.31
CA ILE A 564 -17.79 -1.04 -10.58
C ILE A 564 -17.18 -2.40 -10.86
N THR A 565 -17.40 -2.93 -12.06
CA THR A 565 -16.79 -4.19 -12.54
C THR A 565 -16.11 -3.97 -13.88
N LYS A 566 -15.04 -4.71 -14.16
CA LYS A 566 -14.37 -4.60 -15.45
C LYS A 566 -15.28 -5.15 -16.54
N LYS A 567 -15.39 -4.43 -17.67
CA LYS A 567 -15.96 -5.01 -18.89
C LYS A 567 -15.01 -6.11 -19.34
N LYS A 568 -15.53 -7.31 -19.64
CA LYS A 568 -14.70 -8.41 -20.12
C LYS A 568 -14.02 -7.99 -21.42
N THR A 569 -12.72 -7.75 -21.39
CA THR A 569 -11.87 -7.81 -22.58
C THR A 569 -11.76 -9.28 -22.98
N ALA A 570 -11.99 -9.60 -24.27
CA ALA A 570 -11.86 -10.98 -24.77
C ALA A 570 -10.47 -11.54 -24.40
N THR A 571 -10.40 -12.78 -23.91
CA THR A 571 -9.11 -13.40 -23.60
C THR A 571 -8.35 -13.70 -24.90
N GLN A 572 -7.02 -13.86 -24.86
CA GLN A 572 -6.25 -14.29 -26.05
C GLN A 572 -6.79 -15.61 -26.64
N SER A 573 -7.31 -16.51 -25.80
CA SER A 573 -7.97 -17.74 -26.25
C SER A 573 -9.27 -17.46 -27.01
N ASP A 574 -10.10 -16.57 -26.51
CA ASP A 574 -11.36 -16.18 -27.18
C ASP A 574 -11.09 -15.47 -28.52
N VAL A 575 -10.02 -14.65 -28.55
CA VAL A 575 -9.59 -13.95 -29.78
C VAL A 575 -9.08 -14.96 -30.80
N LEU A 576 -8.23 -15.90 -30.38
CA LEU A 576 -7.69 -16.94 -31.26
C LEU A 576 -8.81 -17.80 -31.87
N GLU A 577 -9.77 -18.27 -31.07
CA GLU A 577 -10.89 -19.08 -31.56
C GLU A 577 -11.72 -18.33 -32.60
N LYS A 578 -12.01 -17.04 -32.36
CA LYS A 578 -12.70 -16.17 -33.33
C LYS A 578 -11.92 -16.03 -34.64
N ILE A 579 -10.61 -15.79 -34.56
CA ILE A 579 -9.76 -15.64 -35.73
C ILE A 579 -9.71 -16.95 -36.53
N LEU A 580 -9.47 -18.09 -35.88
CA LEU A 580 -9.41 -19.39 -36.55
C LEU A 580 -10.72 -19.73 -37.27
N LYS A 581 -11.87 -19.48 -36.62
CA LYS A 581 -13.18 -19.67 -37.24
C LYS A 581 -13.38 -18.77 -38.46
N PHE A 582 -12.99 -17.50 -38.36
CA PHE A 582 -13.07 -16.57 -39.48
C PHE A 582 -12.18 -16.98 -40.66
N LEU A 583 -10.94 -17.42 -40.38
CA LEU A 583 -10.01 -17.89 -41.41
C LEU A 583 -10.54 -19.14 -42.13
N ASP A 584 -11.13 -20.09 -41.41
CA ASP A 584 -11.79 -21.25 -41.99
C ASP A 584 -12.98 -20.85 -42.90
N GLU A 585 -13.83 -19.91 -42.44
CA GLU A 585 -14.98 -19.40 -43.20
C GLU A 585 -14.58 -18.73 -44.53
N ILE A 586 -13.40 -18.11 -44.60
CA ILE A 586 -12.89 -17.47 -45.82
C ILE A 586 -11.99 -18.38 -46.67
N GLY A 587 -11.76 -19.63 -46.24
CA GLY A 587 -10.96 -20.62 -46.98
C GLY A 587 -9.45 -20.50 -46.80
N VAL A 588 -8.98 -19.94 -45.68
CA VAL A 588 -7.57 -19.93 -45.28
C VAL A 588 -7.34 -21.02 -44.24
N GLU A 589 -6.61 -22.07 -44.63
CA GLU A 589 -6.30 -23.20 -43.74
C GLU A 589 -5.20 -22.80 -42.74
N VAL A 590 -5.43 -23.07 -41.44
CA VAL A 590 -4.42 -22.91 -40.39
C VAL A 590 -4.07 -24.28 -39.81
N VAL A 591 -2.82 -24.72 -39.99
CA VAL A 591 -2.33 -26.02 -39.55
C VAL A 591 -1.42 -25.86 -38.36
N SER A 592 -1.67 -26.61 -37.28
CA SER A 592 -0.77 -26.62 -36.13
C SER A 592 0.41 -27.57 -36.34
N ALA A 593 1.63 -27.04 -36.33
CA ALA A 593 2.86 -27.83 -36.39
C ALA A 593 4.04 -27.08 -35.76
N PRO A 594 5.06 -27.80 -35.23
CA PRO A 594 6.25 -27.17 -34.68
C PRO A 594 7.05 -26.43 -35.77
N LEU A 595 7.52 -25.22 -35.47
CA LEU A 595 8.35 -24.42 -36.39
C LEU A 595 9.81 -24.35 -35.93
N LYS A 596 10.74 -24.40 -36.89
CA LYS A 596 12.18 -24.19 -36.66
C LYS A 596 12.48 -22.68 -36.69
N ASP A 597 13.35 -22.19 -35.82
CA ASP A 597 13.73 -20.77 -35.80
C ASP A 597 14.78 -20.44 -36.90
N PRO A 598 14.76 -19.24 -37.53
CA PRO A 598 13.89 -18.09 -37.24
C PRO A 598 12.76 -17.88 -38.27
N CYS A 599 11.54 -17.64 -37.78
CA CYS A 599 10.39 -17.12 -38.53
C CYS A 599 10.32 -15.59 -38.40
N VAL A 600 9.66 -14.89 -39.35
CA VAL A 600 9.49 -13.42 -39.32
C VAL A 600 8.58 -13.01 -38.15
N LEU A 601 7.46 -13.70 -37.97
CA LEU A 601 6.60 -13.57 -36.79
C LEU A 601 6.78 -14.79 -35.86
N PRO A 602 6.89 -14.59 -34.53
CA PRO A 602 7.09 -15.70 -33.59
C PRO A 602 5.96 -16.74 -33.67
N GLY A 603 6.31 -17.96 -34.08
CA GLY A 603 5.39 -19.10 -34.12
C GLY A 603 4.45 -19.16 -35.33
N LEU A 604 4.66 -18.34 -36.36
CA LEU A 604 3.86 -18.37 -37.60
C LEU A 604 4.75 -18.49 -38.85
N ALA A 605 4.27 -19.22 -39.85
CA ALA A 605 4.90 -19.30 -41.17
C ALA A 605 3.86 -19.53 -42.28
N LEU A 606 4.03 -18.88 -43.42
CA LEU A 606 3.22 -19.13 -44.62
C LEU A 606 3.81 -20.27 -45.46
N GLN A 607 2.95 -21.18 -45.91
CA GLN A 607 3.35 -22.28 -46.80
C GLN A 607 2.25 -22.55 -47.83
N GLY A 608 2.42 -22.05 -49.05
CA GLY A 608 1.38 -22.14 -50.07
C GLY A 608 0.13 -21.36 -49.65
N ASN A 609 -1.04 -22.01 -49.71
CA ASN A 609 -2.34 -21.40 -49.34
C ASN A 609 -2.74 -21.63 -47.87
N LYS A 610 -1.77 -21.90 -46.98
CA LYS A 610 -2.02 -22.17 -45.56
C LYS A 610 -1.04 -21.45 -44.65
N ILE A 611 -1.46 -21.28 -43.40
CA ILE A 611 -0.65 -20.75 -42.31
C ILE A 611 -0.27 -21.91 -41.39
N VAL A 612 1.02 -22.08 -41.12
CA VAL A 612 1.52 -23.03 -40.12
C VAL A 612 1.69 -22.29 -38.80
N MET A 613 1.06 -22.80 -37.74
CA MET A 613 1.05 -22.18 -36.41
C MET A 613 1.67 -23.11 -35.36
N ASP A 614 2.75 -22.65 -34.73
CA ASP A 614 3.33 -23.27 -33.55
C ASP A 614 2.74 -22.61 -32.29
N ALA A 615 1.73 -23.26 -31.71
CA ALA A 615 1.01 -22.76 -30.55
C ALA A 615 1.90 -22.54 -29.31
N ALA A 616 3.06 -23.22 -29.23
CA ALA A 616 4.00 -23.03 -28.11
C ALA A 616 4.86 -21.77 -28.25
N LYS A 617 4.97 -21.22 -29.48
CA LYS A 617 5.80 -20.06 -29.80
C LYS A 617 4.99 -18.80 -30.13
N MET A 618 3.69 -18.93 -30.40
CA MET A 618 2.81 -17.81 -30.74
C MET A 618 2.64 -16.85 -29.55
N LEU A 619 2.85 -15.56 -29.79
CA LEU A 619 2.73 -14.52 -28.77
C LEU A 619 1.47 -13.67 -28.91
N TYR A 620 1.03 -13.39 -30.14
CA TYR A 620 -0.10 -12.52 -30.44
C TYR A 620 -1.05 -13.19 -31.44
N PRO A 621 -2.29 -13.52 -31.06
CA PRO A 621 -3.25 -14.14 -31.98
C PRO A 621 -3.58 -13.28 -33.22
N GLY A 622 -3.48 -11.95 -33.11
CA GLY A 622 -3.75 -11.05 -34.23
C GLY A 622 -2.78 -11.18 -35.40
N ASP A 623 -1.56 -11.68 -35.16
CA ASP A 623 -0.56 -11.90 -36.21
C ASP A 623 -1.07 -12.88 -37.29
N LEU A 624 -1.99 -13.80 -36.94
CA LEU A 624 -2.67 -14.67 -37.90
C LEU A 624 -3.48 -13.90 -38.95
N LEU A 625 -4.12 -12.79 -38.57
CA LEU A 625 -4.86 -11.97 -39.53
C LEU A 625 -3.90 -11.23 -40.47
N HIS A 626 -2.72 -10.84 -39.99
CA HIS A 626 -1.71 -10.21 -40.83
C HIS A 626 -1.14 -11.18 -41.87
N GLU A 627 -0.75 -12.38 -41.43
CA GLU A 627 -0.29 -13.45 -42.32
C GLU A 627 -1.38 -13.88 -43.32
N ALA A 628 -2.63 -13.96 -42.88
CA ALA A 628 -3.77 -14.18 -43.77
C ALA A 628 -3.96 -13.04 -44.78
N GLY A 629 -3.65 -11.80 -44.40
CA GLY A 629 -3.60 -10.64 -45.27
C GLY A 629 -2.65 -10.84 -46.45
N HIS A 630 -1.45 -11.36 -46.22
CA HIS A 630 -0.50 -11.68 -47.30
C HIS A 630 -1.03 -12.74 -48.26
N LEU A 631 -1.66 -13.80 -47.74
CA LEU A 631 -2.35 -14.79 -48.58
C LEU A 631 -3.48 -14.16 -49.39
N ALA A 632 -4.25 -13.27 -48.76
CA ALA A 632 -5.41 -12.63 -49.35
C ALA A 632 -5.08 -11.70 -50.51
N VAL A 633 -3.99 -10.93 -50.41
CA VAL A 633 -3.58 -9.96 -51.44
C VAL A 633 -2.74 -10.60 -52.55
N THR A 634 -2.22 -11.80 -52.32
CA THR A 634 -1.49 -12.58 -53.33
C THR A 634 -2.46 -13.28 -54.29
N SER A 635 -2.17 -13.25 -55.59
CA SER A 635 -3.04 -13.86 -56.60
C SER A 635 -3.15 -15.38 -56.41
N ALA A 636 -4.30 -15.97 -56.74
CA ALA A 636 -4.49 -17.42 -56.64
C ALA A 636 -3.44 -18.23 -57.43
N ALA A 637 -2.92 -17.68 -58.52
CA ALA A 637 -1.87 -18.30 -59.34
C ALA A 637 -0.51 -18.34 -58.63
N GLU A 638 -0.23 -17.42 -57.71
CA GLU A 638 1.07 -17.28 -57.05
C GLU A 638 1.08 -17.84 -55.63
N ARG A 639 -0.09 -17.93 -54.96
CA ARG A 639 -0.17 -18.37 -53.55
C ARG A 639 0.52 -19.71 -53.29
N HIS A 640 0.49 -20.65 -54.24
CA HIS A 640 1.13 -21.95 -54.08
C HIS A 640 2.68 -21.90 -54.03
N LEU A 641 3.28 -20.77 -54.43
CA LEU A 641 4.73 -20.54 -54.40
C LEU A 641 5.20 -19.98 -53.05
N ILE A 642 4.30 -19.46 -52.22
CA ILE A 642 4.63 -18.84 -50.93
C ILE A 642 5.34 -19.84 -50.02
N GLY A 643 6.46 -19.41 -49.42
CA GLY A 643 7.28 -20.25 -48.54
C GLY A 643 8.14 -21.28 -49.30
N THR A 644 8.23 -21.19 -50.62
CA THR A 644 9.12 -22.02 -51.46
C THR A 644 10.23 -21.16 -52.07
N ASP A 645 11.33 -21.79 -52.49
CA ASP A 645 12.45 -21.12 -53.18
C ASP A 645 12.07 -20.58 -54.58
N LEU A 646 10.85 -20.86 -55.05
CA LEU A 646 10.30 -20.37 -56.32
C LEU A 646 9.53 -19.07 -56.16
N MET A 647 9.31 -18.59 -54.92
CA MET A 647 8.68 -17.30 -54.69
C MET A 647 9.63 -16.16 -55.09
N ASP A 648 9.08 -15.10 -55.67
CA ASP A 648 9.88 -13.91 -55.96
C ASP A 648 10.51 -13.38 -54.67
N LEU A 649 11.82 -13.09 -54.71
CA LEU A 649 12.57 -12.58 -53.56
C LEU A 649 12.09 -11.20 -53.07
N SER A 650 11.35 -10.48 -53.92
CA SER A 650 10.72 -9.21 -53.58
C SER A 650 9.33 -9.36 -52.94
N TRP A 651 8.85 -10.59 -52.74
CA TRP A 651 7.60 -10.86 -52.07
C TRP A 651 7.81 -11.07 -50.55
N PRO A 652 6.92 -10.53 -49.69
CA PRO A 652 5.88 -9.55 -50.02
C PRO A 652 6.51 -8.20 -50.43
N SER A 653 5.94 -7.56 -51.45
CA SER A 653 6.37 -6.21 -51.83
C SER A 653 5.86 -5.17 -50.82
N ASP A 654 6.43 -3.97 -50.82
CA ASP A 654 5.90 -2.86 -49.99
C ASP A 654 4.41 -2.60 -50.25
N GLY A 655 3.94 -2.84 -51.49
CA GLY A 655 2.52 -2.75 -51.84
C GLY A 655 1.68 -3.87 -51.22
N ASP A 656 2.21 -5.10 -51.19
CA ASP A 656 1.53 -6.25 -50.58
C ASP A 656 1.46 -6.08 -49.05
N GLU A 657 2.51 -5.54 -48.43
CA GLU A 657 2.54 -5.18 -47.01
C GLU A 657 1.46 -4.16 -46.65
N ILE A 658 1.41 -3.05 -47.40
CA ILE A 658 0.42 -1.99 -47.19
C ILE A 658 -1.01 -2.53 -47.42
N ALA A 659 -1.20 -3.38 -48.42
CA ALA A 659 -2.49 -4.02 -48.68
C ALA A 659 -2.87 -5.02 -47.56
N ALA A 660 -1.92 -5.80 -47.03
CA ALA A 660 -2.14 -6.73 -45.93
C ALA A 660 -2.50 -6.00 -44.63
N ILE A 661 -1.90 -4.85 -44.35
CA ILE A 661 -2.27 -3.97 -43.23
C ILE A 661 -3.74 -3.52 -43.35
N ALA A 662 -4.14 -3.03 -44.52
CA ALA A 662 -5.52 -2.64 -44.79
C ALA A 662 -6.49 -3.82 -44.68
N TRP A 663 -6.10 -4.99 -45.19
CA TRP A 663 -6.91 -6.19 -45.11
C TRP A 663 -7.12 -6.63 -43.66
N SER A 664 -6.05 -6.60 -42.86
CA SER A 664 -6.07 -7.01 -41.45
C SER A 664 -6.97 -6.11 -40.62
N TYR A 665 -6.97 -4.80 -40.88
CA TYR A 665 -7.92 -3.89 -40.23
C TYR A 665 -9.37 -4.23 -40.60
N ALA A 666 -9.66 -4.51 -41.87
CA ALA A 666 -11.00 -4.90 -42.30
C ALA A 666 -11.47 -6.20 -41.62
N ALA A 667 -10.61 -7.23 -41.55
CA ALA A 667 -10.89 -8.49 -40.88
C ALA A 667 -11.19 -8.29 -39.38
N LEU A 668 -10.39 -7.43 -38.73
CA LEU A 668 -10.52 -7.12 -37.31
C LEU A 668 -11.85 -6.38 -37.02
N ARG A 669 -12.31 -5.51 -37.93
CA ARG A 669 -13.62 -4.85 -37.85
C ARG A 669 -14.78 -5.82 -38.06
N ALA A 670 -14.65 -6.77 -38.99
CA ALA A 670 -15.64 -7.82 -39.20
C ALA A 670 -15.79 -8.75 -37.97
N LEU A 671 -14.69 -8.97 -37.24
CA LEU A 671 -14.66 -9.78 -36.01
C LEU A 671 -15.05 -9.02 -34.74
N HIS A 672 -15.30 -7.71 -34.83
CA HIS A 672 -15.53 -6.81 -33.70
C HIS A 672 -14.42 -6.87 -32.64
N LEU A 673 -13.17 -6.89 -33.08
CA LEU A 673 -11.99 -6.90 -32.22
C LEU A 673 -11.38 -5.48 -32.07
N PRO A 674 -10.60 -5.20 -31.00
CA PRO A 674 -9.82 -3.95 -30.86
C PRO A 674 -8.61 -3.92 -31.79
N ALA A 675 -8.26 -2.76 -32.36
CA ALA A 675 -7.20 -2.63 -33.37
C ALA A 675 -5.82 -3.08 -32.85
N GLU A 676 -5.59 -2.94 -31.55
CA GLU A 676 -4.39 -3.35 -30.82
C GLU A 676 -4.15 -4.86 -30.86
N VAL A 677 -5.16 -5.67 -31.26
CA VAL A 677 -5.01 -7.11 -31.43
C VAL A 677 -4.02 -7.44 -32.55
N VAL A 678 -4.08 -6.72 -33.68
CA VAL A 678 -3.12 -6.86 -34.81
C VAL A 678 -2.01 -5.82 -34.69
N PHE A 679 -2.34 -4.56 -34.41
CA PHE A 679 -1.38 -3.46 -34.34
C PHE A 679 -0.84 -3.30 -32.92
N HIS A 680 -0.21 -4.35 -32.38
CA HIS A 680 0.35 -4.33 -31.03
C HIS A 680 1.72 -3.63 -30.98
N PRO A 681 2.20 -3.16 -29.81
CA PRO A 681 3.46 -2.40 -29.71
C PRO A 681 4.71 -3.15 -30.18
N ASN A 682 4.72 -4.47 -30.02
CA ASN A 682 5.81 -5.33 -30.51
C ASN A 682 5.71 -5.68 -32.01
N GLY A 683 4.71 -5.16 -32.70
CA GLY A 683 4.48 -5.31 -34.14
C GLY A 683 4.83 -4.01 -34.87
N TYR A 684 5.12 -4.08 -36.17
CA TYR A 684 5.29 -2.92 -37.05
C TYR A 684 6.33 -1.86 -36.61
N LYS A 685 7.45 -2.27 -35.99
CA LYS A 685 8.64 -1.42 -35.72
C LYS A 685 8.29 -0.03 -35.15
N ASP A 686 7.53 0.01 -34.05
CA ASP A 686 7.07 1.22 -33.34
C ASP A 686 6.06 2.11 -34.09
N GLN A 687 5.49 1.65 -35.23
CA GLN A 687 4.49 2.41 -35.99
C GLN A 687 3.04 2.08 -35.60
N SER A 688 2.81 1.10 -34.74
CA SER A 688 1.48 0.61 -34.38
C SER A 688 0.53 1.71 -33.88
N GLU A 689 0.99 2.62 -33.03
CA GLU A 689 0.19 3.74 -32.53
C GLU A 689 -0.22 4.69 -33.66
N TRP A 690 0.69 4.96 -34.59
CA TRP A 690 0.42 5.79 -35.77
C TRP A 690 -0.61 5.13 -36.69
N ILE A 691 -0.48 3.82 -36.97
CA ILE A 691 -1.43 3.06 -37.81
C ILE A 691 -2.83 3.08 -37.19
N ILE A 692 -2.95 2.76 -35.89
CA ILE A 692 -4.22 2.79 -35.16
C ILE A 692 -4.84 4.19 -35.24
N ASN A 693 -4.04 5.24 -35.05
CA ASN A 693 -4.53 6.61 -35.10
C ASN A 693 -5.02 6.99 -36.50
N GLN A 694 -4.34 6.58 -37.58
CA GLN A 694 -4.82 6.83 -38.95
C GLN A 694 -6.17 6.15 -39.19
N PHE A 695 -6.28 4.86 -38.86
CA PHE A 695 -7.52 4.10 -39.08
C PHE A 695 -8.69 4.55 -38.21
N ASN A 696 -8.44 5.03 -36.98
CA ASN A 696 -9.48 5.59 -36.12
C ASN A 696 -10.00 6.96 -36.61
N ASN A 697 -9.23 7.67 -37.44
CA ASN A 697 -9.62 8.94 -38.06
C ASN A 697 -10.08 8.77 -39.52
N ASP A 698 -10.50 7.56 -39.90
CA ASP A 698 -10.95 7.20 -41.25
C ASP A 698 -9.90 7.46 -42.37
N ASN A 699 -8.62 7.55 -42.01
CA ASN A 699 -7.51 7.64 -42.95
C ASN A 699 -6.97 6.24 -43.25
N PHE A 700 -7.59 5.56 -44.20
CA PHE A 700 -7.28 4.15 -44.49
C PHE A 700 -6.14 3.98 -45.51
N ILE A 701 -4.95 3.66 -45.02
CA ILE A 701 -3.78 3.33 -45.85
C ILE A 701 -4.03 2.00 -46.56
N GLY A 702 -3.64 1.88 -47.84
CA GLY A 702 -3.69 0.63 -48.60
C GLY A 702 -5.05 0.25 -49.21
N VAL A 703 -6.13 0.98 -48.90
CA VAL A 703 -7.47 0.69 -49.45
C VAL A 703 -7.54 0.81 -50.97
N SER A 704 -6.78 1.74 -51.57
CA SER A 704 -6.70 1.84 -53.04
C SER A 704 -6.09 0.59 -53.69
N LEU A 705 -5.17 -0.10 -53.00
CA LEU A 705 -4.60 -1.37 -53.46
C LEU A 705 -5.63 -2.49 -53.33
N LEU A 706 -6.34 -2.59 -52.21
CA LEU A 706 -7.43 -3.55 -52.03
C LEU A 706 -8.53 -3.38 -53.08
N GLN A 707 -8.88 -2.13 -53.41
CA GLN A 707 -9.83 -1.82 -54.47
C GLN A 707 -9.31 -2.24 -55.84
N TRP A 708 -8.04 -1.94 -56.16
CA TRP A 708 -7.40 -2.37 -57.40
C TRP A 708 -7.35 -3.91 -57.53
N MET A 709 -7.16 -4.62 -56.42
CA MET A 709 -7.21 -6.08 -56.33
C MET A 709 -8.65 -6.65 -56.38
N GLY A 710 -9.68 -5.80 -56.38
CA GLY A 710 -11.08 -6.21 -56.42
C GLY A 710 -11.60 -6.82 -55.11
N LEU A 711 -10.99 -6.48 -53.97
CA LEU A 711 -11.35 -7.00 -52.65
C LEU A 711 -12.40 -6.14 -51.93
N CYS A 712 -12.46 -4.84 -52.20
CA CYS A 712 -13.43 -3.90 -51.62
C CYS A 712 -13.78 -2.74 -52.56
N ASP A 713 -14.86 -1.99 -52.27
CA ASP A 713 -15.05 -0.62 -52.77
C ASP A 713 -14.49 0.34 -51.70
N ALA A 714 -13.63 1.29 -52.10
CA ALA A 714 -13.01 2.23 -51.16
C ALA A 714 -14.03 3.10 -50.40
N ARG A 715 -15.24 3.30 -50.95
CA ARG A 715 -16.30 4.08 -50.30
C ARG A 715 -16.99 3.34 -49.16
N ASP A 716 -16.99 2.01 -49.21
CA ASP A 716 -17.68 1.15 -48.24
C ASP A 716 -16.71 0.47 -47.26
N TYR A 717 -15.39 0.72 -47.41
CA TYR A 717 -14.35 0.22 -46.53
C TYR A 717 -14.62 0.66 -45.07
N PRO A 718 -14.45 -0.21 -44.05
CA PRO A 718 -13.77 -1.52 -44.05
C PRO A 718 -14.60 -2.73 -44.51
N THR A 719 -15.76 -2.53 -45.16
CA THR A 719 -16.56 -3.64 -45.71
C THR A 719 -15.86 -4.26 -46.92
N MET A 720 -15.64 -5.58 -46.87
CA MET A 720 -15.02 -6.34 -47.96
C MET A 720 -16.08 -6.96 -48.88
N ILE A 721 -15.83 -6.95 -50.19
CA ILE A 721 -16.64 -7.66 -51.20
C ILE A 721 -16.31 -9.16 -51.17
N LYS A 722 -15.02 -9.47 -51.05
CA LYS A 722 -14.48 -10.82 -50.90
C LYS A 722 -13.18 -10.76 -50.10
N TRP A 723 -12.84 -11.85 -49.43
CA TRP A 723 -11.69 -11.89 -48.53
C TRP A 723 -10.39 -12.37 -49.17
N LEU A 724 -10.44 -13.02 -50.34
CA LEU A 724 -9.26 -13.51 -51.06
C LEU A 724 -9.25 -13.01 -52.52
N ARG A 725 -8.07 -12.64 -53.03
CA ARG A 725 -7.88 -12.05 -54.36
C ARG A 725 -8.15 -13.02 -55.50
#